data_AF-A0A2V6ZG71-F1
#
_entry.id   AF-A0A2V6ZG71-F1
#
_cell.length_a   1.000
_cell.length_b   1.000
_cell.length_c   1.000
_cell.angle_alpha   90.00
_cell.angle_beta   90.00
_cell.angle_gamma   90.00
#
_symmetry.space_group_name_H-M   'P 1'
#
loop_
_entity.id
_entity.type
_entity.pdbx_description
1 polymer ?
#
loop_
_entity_poly.entity_id
_entity_poly.type
_entity_poly.pdbx_seq_one_letter_code
_entity_poly.pdbx_strand_id
1 'polypeptide(L)'
;MGVAALWTFTILPRSLPSVTALETLQPIQGTKIYDDNDEPMTELHVERRILVPLAQIPQSLRDAILATEDRRFYSHWGIDPIGVARAVIQNYRRGRIVEGGSTITQQLTKVLFLTPDKSLERKLKEAVLALELERRYSKDRILEMYLNQVYFGHGSYGVEAAARTYFGKSVSELSVRESALIAGLPRAPSNYSPFDRGEAAKRRREVVLRRMVDYGALKDEEAKRLAKTDLGLIPPERRRTTGQYFVDYVQQTLEAKYGPDLVLKGGLNVYTTLNPIMQLAAEQSLRDGLKALQGRSTQARPGEFPEGAVVTVEPQTGYVKTMVGGSDFLRSEFNRAVQAKRQPGSAFKPFIYIAAIEAGFTPASQIEDSPVSYAVGGKNGQTWKPENYDRKFRGSTTLQQAIEESVNVVTVKLQERIGLAKTIQVARRLGIASPLDINLSLALGTSDLSLLELTSAYGTLANQGVWMPPVTIRYVTDAQGKLLEEHVPEGRESLAPETAYVITHMLRGVVERGTGQAAKALGRPVAAKTGTTNDYSNAWFIGFTPRLATGVWVGYDRPRSLGRDETGSRVAVPIWVGYMGKVLGDSPKEDFPVPDRVVSMLVDEDPSGECLRPVPMAFVKGTESGVVCNAVGQPRAQPATPAPTPSQPSTPTPTLTPAPVPAPAPFVPPGPVPQSQTP
;
A
#
# COMPACT_ATOMS: atom_id res chain seq x y z
N MET A 1 -10.29 -38.63 -33.44
CA MET A 1 -10.70 -37.52 -34.33
C MET A 1 -12.23 -37.31 -34.33
N GLY A 2 -13.05 -38.36 -34.52
CA GLY A 2 -14.52 -38.21 -34.56
C GLY A 2 -15.19 -37.72 -33.27
N VAL A 3 -14.76 -38.18 -32.09
CA VAL A 3 -15.38 -37.79 -30.80
C VAL A 3 -15.04 -36.35 -30.39
N ALA A 4 -13.82 -35.87 -30.67
CA ALA A 4 -13.42 -34.47 -30.42
C ALA A 4 -14.13 -33.48 -31.36
N ALA A 5 -14.36 -33.88 -32.62
CA ALA A 5 -15.15 -33.12 -33.60
C ALA A 5 -16.65 -33.08 -33.22
N LEU A 6 -17.19 -34.19 -32.71
CA LEU A 6 -18.57 -34.26 -32.22
C LEU A 6 -18.77 -33.38 -30.98
N TRP A 7 -17.84 -33.40 -30.02
CA TRP A 7 -17.88 -32.56 -28.81
C TRP A 7 -17.80 -31.06 -29.13
N THR A 8 -16.94 -30.67 -30.08
CA THR A 8 -16.79 -29.27 -30.53
C THR A 8 -18.01 -28.75 -31.30
N PHE A 9 -18.68 -29.57 -32.09
CA PHE A 9 -19.84 -29.13 -32.89
C PHE A 9 -21.21 -29.32 -32.22
N THR A 10 -21.35 -30.19 -31.20
CA THR A 10 -22.66 -30.48 -30.59
C THR A 10 -22.85 -29.98 -29.15
N ILE A 11 -21.78 -29.91 -28.35
CA ILE A 11 -21.86 -29.55 -26.92
C ILE A 11 -21.37 -28.12 -26.67
N LEU A 12 -20.26 -27.72 -27.33
CA LEU A 12 -19.69 -26.38 -27.19
C LEU A 12 -20.71 -25.23 -27.48
N PRO A 13 -21.52 -25.28 -28.56
CA PRO A 13 -22.47 -24.21 -28.88
C PRO A 13 -23.54 -23.98 -27.82
N ARG A 14 -23.89 -25.01 -27.02
CA ARG A 14 -24.88 -24.89 -25.92
C ARG A 14 -24.33 -24.17 -24.69
N SER A 15 -23.01 -24.02 -24.60
CA SER A 15 -22.29 -23.35 -23.50
C SER A 15 -21.69 -22.00 -23.90
N LEU A 16 -21.87 -21.59 -25.17
CA LEU A 16 -21.38 -20.31 -25.69
C LEU A 16 -22.47 -19.24 -25.56
N PRO A 17 -22.13 -18.04 -25.03
CA PRO A 17 -23.07 -16.92 -25.00
C PRO A 17 -23.47 -16.54 -26.43
N SER A 18 -24.75 -16.23 -26.63
CA SER A 18 -25.27 -15.94 -27.96
C SER A 18 -24.68 -14.64 -28.51
N VAL A 19 -24.18 -14.69 -29.75
CA VAL A 19 -23.65 -13.51 -30.46
C VAL A 19 -24.73 -12.45 -30.75
N THR A 20 -26.02 -12.81 -30.65
CA THR A 20 -27.14 -11.85 -30.74
C THR A 20 -27.22 -10.88 -29.55
N ALA A 21 -26.50 -11.13 -28.45
CA ALA A 21 -26.43 -10.18 -27.32
C ALA A 21 -25.86 -8.80 -27.69
N LEU A 22 -25.23 -8.66 -28.87
CA LEU A 22 -24.76 -7.38 -29.42
C LEU A 22 -25.89 -6.44 -29.86
N GLU A 23 -27.10 -6.95 -30.08
CA GLU A 23 -28.27 -6.14 -30.48
C GLU A 23 -28.91 -5.42 -29.29
N THR A 24 -28.57 -5.81 -28.06
CA THR A 24 -29.11 -5.26 -26.80
C THR A 24 -28.03 -4.57 -25.97
N LEU A 25 -27.10 -3.84 -26.60
CA LEU A 25 -26.08 -3.04 -25.90
C LEU A 25 -26.77 -2.03 -24.96
N GLN A 26 -26.97 -2.43 -23.71
CA GLN A 26 -27.46 -1.52 -22.67
C GLN A 26 -26.43 -0.41 -22.44
N PRO A 27 -26.88 0.82 -22.15
CA PRO A 27 -25.97 1.91 -21.84
C PRO A 27 -25.14 1.51 -20.62
N ILE A 28 -23.83 1.59 -20.79
CA ILE A 28 -22.86 1.27 -19.75
C ILE A 28 -23.05 2.27 -18.63
N GLN A 29 -23.37 1.77 -17.44
CA GLN A 29 -23.43 2.59 -16.23
C GLN A 29 -22.06 2.53 -15.56
N GLY A 30 -21.48 3.71 -15.32
CA GLY A 30 -20.23 3.81 -14.55
C GLY A 30 -20.47 3.42 -13.11
N THR A 31 -19.39 3.00 -12.43
CA THR A 31 -19.48 2.74 -10.98
C THR A 31 -19.49 4.05 -10.23
N LYS A 32 -20.49 4.26 -9.38
CA LYS A 32 -20.61 5.43 -8.52
C LYS A 32 -19.89 5.18 -7.21
N ILE A 33 -19.08 6.15 -6.78
CA ILE A 33 -18.34 6.12 -5.52
C ILE A 33 -18.94 7.18 -4.59
N TYR A 34 -19.27 6.76 -3.38
CA TYR A 34 -19.85 7.56 -2.32
C TYR A 34 -18.89 7.71 -1.15
N ASP A 35 -18.96 8.83 -0.46
CA ASP A 35 -18.14 9.12 0.72
C ASP A 35 -18.67 8.44 2.01
N ASP A 36 -18.15 8.85 3.17
CA ASP A 36 -18.58 8.36 4.47
C ASP A 36 -19.96 8.83 4.93
N ASN A 37 -20.58 9.80 4.25
CA ASN A 37 -21.95 10.29 4.47
C ASN A 37 -22.93 9.81 3.39
N ASP A 38 -22.52 8.85 2.56
CA ASP A 38 -23.29 8.36 1.42
C ASP A 38 -23.55 9.43 0.34
N GLU A 39 -22.75 10.50 0.29
CA GLU A 39 -22.82 11.52 -0.77
C GLU A 39 -21.98 11.11 -1.99
N PRO A 40 -22.48 11.33 -3.22
CA PRO A 40 -21.77 10.94 -4.44
C PRO A 40 -20.50 11.79 -4.62
N MET A 41 -19.33 11.15 -4.60
CA MET A 41 -18.05 11.81 -4.82
C MET A 41 -17.68 11.88 -6.29
N THR A 42 -17.74 10.73 -6.95
CA THR A 42 -17.29 10.57 -8.32
C THR A 42 -17.92 9.33 -8.94
N GLU A 43 -17.80 9.22 -10.25
CA GLU A 43 -18.25 8.05 -10.98
C GLU A 43 -17.10 7.61 -11.88
N LEU A 44 -16.70 6.35 -11.71
CA LEU A 44 -15.74 5.65 -12.54
C LEU A 44 -16.41 5.42 -13.89
N HIS A 45 -16.24 6.40 -14.76
CA HIS A 45 -16.64 6.28 -16.14
C HIS A 45 -15.49 5.69 -16.94
N VAL A 46 -15.83 4.77 -17.82
CA VAL A 46 -15.18 4.76 -19.14
C VAL A 46 -15.58 6.09 -19.79
N GLU A 47 -14.62 6.95 -20.15
CA GLU A 47 -14.93 8.15 -20.94
C GLU A 47 -15.98 7.79 -21.98
N ARG A 48 -17.14 8.49 -21.93
CA ARG A 48 -18.34 8.26 -22.74
C ARG A 48 -17.96 7.52 -24.02
N ARG A 49 -18.36 6.24 -24.16
CA ARG A 49 -18.06 5.48 -25.39
C ARG A 49 -18.77 6.16 -26.55
N ILE A 50 -18.07 7.07 -27.21
CA ILE A 50 -18.54 7.71 -28.42
C ILE A 50 -18.30 6.68 -29.52
N LEU A 51 -19.35 5.95 -29.86
CA LEU A 51 -19.32 5.01 -30.97
C LEU A 51 -19.08 5.80 -32.25
N VAL A 52 -17.95 5.56 -32.89
CA VAL A 52 -17.57 6.20 -34.16
C VAL A 52 -17.71 5.19 -35.30
N PRO A 53 -18.44 5.51 -36.38
CA PRO A 53 -18.46 4.69 -37.58
C PRO A 53 -17.05 4.52 -38.15
N LEU A 54 -16.76 3.36 -38.74
CA LEU A 54 -15.43 3.06 -39.31
C LEU A 54 -14.98 4.10 -40.35
N ALA A 55 -15.93 4.71 -41.06
CA ALA A 55 -15.67 5.77 -42.03
C ALA A 55 -15.11 7.07 -41.42
N GLN A 56 -15.38 7.34 -40.14
CA GLN A 56 -14.84 8.50 -39.42
C GLN A 56 -13.45 8.22 -38.83
N ILE A 57 -13.02 6.96 -38.78
CA ILE A 57 -11.71 6.57 -38.27
C ILE A 57 -10.67 6.74 -39.38
N PRO A 58 -9.58 7.50 -39.17
CA PRO A 58 -8.58 7.75 -40.20
C PRO A 58 -7.94 6.47 -40.74
N GLN A 59 -7.63 6.47 -42.04
CA GLN A 59 -6.95 5.35 -42.70
C GLN A 59 -5.65 5.00 -42.00
N SER A 60 -4.89 6.01 -41.54
CA SER A 60 -3.65 5.81 -40.79
C SER A 60 -3.82 4.98 -39.52
N LEU A 61 -4.93 5.14 -38.80
CA LEU A 61 -5.20 4.37 -37.58
C LEU A 61 -5.66 2.95 -37.91
N ARG A 62 -6.52 2.79 -38.92
CA ARG A 62 -6.93 1.47 -39.42
C ARG A 62 -5.69 0.67 -39.85
N ASP A 63 -4.82 1.25 -40.67
CA ASP A 63 -3.60 0.60 -41.14
C ASP A 63 -2.62 0.31 -40.00
N ALA A 64 -2.46 1.22 -39.04
CA ALA A 64 -1.60 1.00 -37.88
C ALA A 64 -2.05 -0.19 -37.02
N ILE A 65 -3.35 -0.33 -36.80
CA ILE A 65 -3.95 -1.45 -36.06
C ILE A 65 -3.79 -2.74 -36.86
N LEU A 66 -4.13 -2.75 -38.15
CA LEU A 66 -3.99 -3.93 -39.01
C LEU A 66 -2.53 -4.39 -39.11
N ALA A 67 -1.59 -3.48 -39.33
CA ALA A 67 -0.16 -3.78 -39.39
C ALA A 67 0.38 -4.37 -38.07
N THR A 68 -0.21 -3.99 -36.93
CA THR A 68 0.27 -4.36 -35.60
C THR A 68 -0.39 -5.60 -35.04
N GLU A 69 -1.71 -5.70 -35.14
CA GLU A 69 -2.50 -6.75 -34.50
C GLU A 69 -2.82 -7.90 -35.46
N ASP A 70 -3.14 -7.61 -36.73
CA ASP A 70 -3.59 -8.65 -37.67
C ASP A 70 -3.40 -8.24 -39.14
N ARG A 71 -2.19 -8.42 -39.66
CA ARG A 71 -1.79 -7.97 -41.02
C ARG A 71 -2.64 -8.59 -42.15
N ARG A 72 -3.24 -9.76 -41.92
CA ARG A 72 -4.04 -10.47 -42.93
C ARG A 72 -5.51 -10.54 -42.54
N PHE A 73 -5.96 -9.60 -41.72
CA PHE A 73 -7.32 -9.54 -41.24
C PHE A 73 -8.35 -9.74 -42.36
N TYR A 74 -8.18 -9.11 -43.51
CA TYR A 74 -9.12 -9.24 -44.64
C TYR A 74 -8.98 -10.53 -45.46
N SER A 75 -7.95 -11.35 -45.22
CA SER A 75 -7.63 -12.53 -46.03
C SER A 75 -7.87 -13.86 -45.32
N HIS A 76 -8.12 -13.86 -44.01
CA HIS A 76 -8.43 -15.06 -43.24
C HIS A 76 -9.87 -15.03 -42.70
N TRP A 77 -10.33 -16.15 -42.16
CA TRP A 77 -11.70 -16.29 -41.63
C TRP A 77 -11.69 -16.71 -40.16
N GLY A 78 -11.93 -15.76 -39.25
CA GLY A 78 -11.98 -15.89 -37.79
C GLY A 78 -10.62 -16.17 -37.15
N ILE A 79 -9.89 -17.15 -37.68
CA ILE A 79 -8.56 -17.57 -37.28
C ILE A 79 -7.60 -17.44 -38.47
N ASP A 80 -6.31 -17.22 -38.19
CA ASP A 80 -5.24 -17.17 -39.20
C ASP A 80 -4.29 -18.37 -39.06
N PRO A 81 -4.55 -19.50 -39.76
CA PRO A 81 -3.72 -20.70 -39.65
C PRO A 81 -2.25 -20.46 -40.02
N ILE A 82 -2.02 -19.63 -41.05
CA ILE A 82 -0.66 -19.31 -41.48
C ILE A 82 0.02 -18.38 -40.45
N GLY A 83 -0.75 -17.51 -39.79
CA GLY A 83 -0.26 -16.58 -38.76
C GLY A 83 0.13 -17.33 -37.49
N VAL A 84 -0.70 -18.29 -37.09
CA VAL A 84 -0.42 -19.23 -36.00
C VAL A 84 0.84 -20.04 -36.30
N ALA A 85 0.94 -20.65 -37.49
CA ALA A 85 2.13 -21.42 -37.88
C ALA A 85 3.41 -20.56 -37.88
N ARG A 86 3.34 -19.33 -38.39
CA ARG A 86 4.46 -18.37 -38.37
C ARG A 86 4.89 -18.06 -36.93
N ALA A 87 3.93 -17.76 -36.05
CA ALA A 87 4.19 -17.42 -34.66
C ALA A 87 4.86 -18.59 -33.92
N VAL A 88 4.40 -19.84 -34.14
CA VAL A 88 5.01 -21.05 -33.57
C VAL A 88 6.47 -21.19 -34.01
N ILE A 89 6.75 -21.08 -35.32
CA ILE A 89 8.11 -21.20 -35.87
C ILE A 89 9.03 -20.09 -35.33
N GLN A 90 8.57 -18.85 -35.28
CA GLN A 90 9.36 -17.73 -34.76
C GLN A 90 9.64 -17.87 -33.25
N ASN A 91 8.65 -18.29 -32.47
CA ASN A 91 8.79 -18.48 -31.03
C ASN A 91 9.77 -19.62 -30.71
N TYR A 92 9.73 -20.72 -31.49
CA TYR A 92 10.70 -21.81 -31.39
C TYR A 92 12.12 -21.35 -31.71
N ARG A 93 12.32 -20.61 -32.82
CA ARG A 93 13.65 -20.10 -33.21
C ARG A 93 14.25 -19.10 -32.23
N ARG A 94 13.43 -18.32 -31.52
CA ARG A 94 13.89 -17.24 -30.63
C ARG A 94 13.90 -17.61 -29.15
N GLY A 95 13.48 -18.83 -28.78
CA GLY A 95 13.47 -19.33 -27.40
C GLY A 95 12.57 -18.56 -26.43
N ARG A 96 11.71 -17.67 -26.93
CA ARG A 96 10.78 -16.84 -26.15
C ARG A 96 9.59 -16.45 -27.02
N ILE A 97 8.48 -16.06 -26.39
CA ILE A 97 7.28 -15.59 -27.10
C ILE A 97 7.56 -14.19 -27.66
N VAL A 98 7.66 -14.06 -28.98
CA VAL A 98 7.99 -12.80 -29.67
C VAL A 98 6.80 -12.26 -30.47
N GLU A 99 6.05 -13.15 -31.13
CA GLU A 99 4.85 -12.80 -31.90
C GLU A 99 3.60 -13.51 -31.35
N GLY A 100 2.49 -12.78 -31.30
CA GLY A 100 1.17 -13.33 -30.96
C GLY A 100 0.45 -13.76 -32.23
N GLY A 101 -0.11 -14.97 -32.24
CA GLY A 101 -0.87 -15.51 -33.38
C GLY A 101 -2.38 -15.31 -33.30
N SER A 102 -2.87 -14.36 -32.49
CA SER A 102 -4.31 -14.13 -32.32
C SER A 102 -4.83 -13.07 -33.29
N THR A 103 -5.99 -13.31 -33.89
CA THR A 103 -6.64 -12.39 -34.85
C THR A 103 -7.39 -11.27 -34.13
N ILE A 104 -7.70 -10.18 -34.85
CA ILE A 104 -8.56 -9.09 -34.30
C ILE A 104 -9.90 -9.64 -33.83
N THR A 105 -10.50 -10.56 -34.58
CA THR A 105 -11.79 -11.19 -34.24
C THR A 105 -11.69 -12.02 -32.97
N GLN A 106 -10.61 -12.79 -32.79
CA GLN A 106 -10.37 -13.51 -31.53
C GLN A 106 -10.20 -12.54 -30.36
N GLN A 107 -9.48 -11.43 -30.54
CA GLN A 107 -9.36 -10.41 -29.51
C GLN A 107 -10.72 -9.77 -29.18
N LEU A 108 -11.55 -9.50 -30.18
CA LEU A 108 -12.91 -8.99 -29.98
C LEU A 108 -13.78 -9.97 -29.19
N THR A 109 -13.74 -11.28 -29.51
CA THR A 109 -14.51 -12.30 -28.74
C THR A 109 -14.09 -12.35 -27.28
N LYS A 110 -12.79 -12.23 -27.03
CA LYS A 110 -12.25 -12.19 -25.68
C LYS A 110 -12.79 -11.01 -24.89
N VAL A 111 -12.89 -9.84 -25.53
CA VAL A 111 -13.38 -8.60 -24.89
C VAL A 111 -14.89 -8.63 -24.65
N LEU A 112 -15.67 -9.28 -25.54
CA LEU A 112 -17.13 -9.23 -25.48
C LEU A 112 -17.78 -10.35 -24.68
N PHE A 113 -17.21 -11.56 -24.67
CA PHE A 113 -17.96 -12.77 -24.29
C PHE A 113 -17.30 -13.67 -23.27
N LEU A 114 -16.02 -13.45 -22.93
CA LEU A 114 -15.23 -14.43 -22.19
C LEU A 114 -14.56 -13.81 -20.97
N THR A 115 -14.50 -14.59 -19.90
CA THR A 115 -13.82 -14.24 -18.65
C THR A 115 -12.29 -14.27 -18.80
N PRO A 116 -11.53 -13.64 -17.88
CA PRO A 116 -10.08 -13.44 -18.03
C PRO A 116 -9.16 -14.68 -17.84
N ASP A 117 -9.71 -15.88 -17.63
CA ASP A 117 -8.98 -17.09 -17.23
C ASP A 117 -8.02 -17.63 -18.31
N LYS A 118 -6.74 -17.88 -18.00
CA LYS A 118 -5.74 -18.30 -19.00
C LYS A 118 -5.80 -19.80 -19.37
N SER A 119 -6.97 -20.32 -19.74
CA SER A 119 -7.16 -21.73 -20.11
C SER A 119 -7.06 -21.99 -21.63
N LEU A 120 -6.62 -23.20 -22.02
CA LEU A 120 -6.66 -23.66 -23.42
C LEU A 120 -8.10 -23.81 -23.91
N GLU A 121 -9.02 -24.18 -23.02
CA GLU A 121 -10.45 -24.26 -23.30
C GLU A 121 -11.02 -22.90 -23.73
N ARG A 122 -10.70 -21.82 -23.00
CA ARG A 122 -11.09 -20.46 -23.42
C ARG A 122 -10.53 -20.12 -24.79
N LYS A 123 -9.30 -20.51 -25.10
CA LYS A 123 -8.70 -20.22 -26.42
C LYS A 123 -9.44 -20.93 -27.56
N LEU A 124 -9.96 -22.14 -27.32
CA LEU A 124 -10.84 -22.83 -28.26
C LEU A 124 -12.20 -22.12 -28.39
N LYS A 125 -12.78 -21.66 -27.28
CA LYS A 125 -14.02 -20.85 -27.28
C LYS A 125 -13.86 -19.55 -28.09
N GLU A 126 -12.74 -18.84 -27.92
CA GLU A 126 -12.41 -17.65 -28.74
C GLU A 126 -12.38 -17.98 -30.24
N ALA A 127 -11.76 -19.09 -30.64
CA ALA A 127 -11.67 -19.48 -32.04
C ALA A 127 -13.05 -19.80 -32.65
N VAL A 128 -13.90 -20.53 -31.92
CA VAL A 128 -15.26 -20.88 -32.38
C VAL A 128 -16.15 -19.64 -32.47
N LEU A 129 -16.14 -18.78 -31.44
CA LEU A 129 -16.89 -17.52 -31.45
C LEU A 129 -16.38 -16.56 -32.54
N ALA A 130 -15.07 -16.56 -32.85
CA ALA A 130 -14.51 -15.72 -33.88
C ALA A 130 -14.99 -16.14 -35.28
N LEU A 131 -15.06 -17.46 -35.52
CA LEU A 131 -15.65 -18.01 -36.74
C LEU A 131 -17.14 -17.68 -36.85
N GLU A 132 -17.87 -17.70 -35.73
CA GLU A 132 -19.29 -17.36 -35.72
C GLU A 132 -19.54 -15.85 -35.96
N LEU A 133 -18.75 -14.97 -35.34
CA LEU A 133 -18.80 -13.52 -35.57
C LEU A 133 -18.59 -13.19 -37.05
N GLU A 134 -17.57 -13.78 -37.68
CA GLU A 134 -17.26 -13.54 -39.09
C GLU A 134 -18.21 -14.24 -40.08
N ARG A 135 -19.08 -15.13 -39.61
CA ARG A 135 -20.22 -15.62 -40.41
C ARG A 135 -21.37 -14.62 -40.44
N ARG A 136 -21.52 -13.82 -39.39
CA ARG A 136 -22.67 -12.92 -39.20
C ARG A 136 -22.37 -11.47 -39.57
N TYR A 137 -21.14 -11.02 -39.35
CA TYR A 137 -20.72 -9.63 -39.57
C TYR A 137 -19.60 -9.54 -40.61
N SER A 138 -19.62 -8.47 -41.40
CA SER A 138 -18.54 -8.16 -42.33
C SER A 138 -17.24 -7.81 -41.60
N LYS A 139 -16.09 -7.96 -42.28
CA LYS A 139 -14.78 -7.58 -41.76
C LYS A 139 -14.75 -6.13 -41.28
N ASP A 140 -15.35 -5.22 -42.04
CA ASP A 140 -15.44 -3.81 -41.67
C ASP A 140 -16.25 -3.61 -40.39
N ARG A 141 -17.40 -4.29 -40.26
CA ARG A 141 -18.20 -4.19 -39.04
C ARG A 141 -17.46 -4.76 -37.83
N ILE A 142 -16.67 -5.82 -38.01
CA ILE A 142 -15.84 -6.40 -36.94
C ILE A 142 -14.70 -5.47 -36.56
N LEU A 143 -14.03 -4.85 -37.53
CA LEU A 143 -12.99 -3.86 -37.26
C LEU A 143 -13.57 -2.64 -36.54
N GLU A 144 -14.75 -2.17 -36.94
CA GLU A 144 -15.48 -1.10 -36.26
C GLU A 144 -15.80 -1.45 -34.81
N MET A 145 -16.38 -2.64 -34.58
CA MET A 145 -16.67 -3.11 -33.22
C MET A 145 -15.39 -3.23 -32.39
N TYR A 146 -14.31 -3.78 -32.95
CA TYR A 146 -13.02 -3.86 -32.28
C TYR A 146 -12.47 -2.49 -31.87
N LEU A 147 -12.42 -1.54 -32.81
CA LEU A 147 -11.88 -0.21 -32.57
C LEU A 147 -12.73 0.59 -31.57
N ASN A 148 -14.02 0.29 -31.42
CA ASN A 148 -14.89 0.92 -30.43
C ASN A 148 -14.94 0.18 -29.08
N GLN A 149 -14.40 -1.04 -28.97
CA GLN A 149 -14.51 -1.88 -27.76
C GLN A 149 -13.18 -2.12 -27.06
N VAL A 150 -12.06 -2.08 -27.78
CA VAL A 150 -10.75 -2.39 -27.20
C VAL A 150 -10.32 -1.33 -26.18
N TYR A 151 -9.69 -1.77 -25.10
CA TYR A 151 -9.18 -0.90 -24.04
C TYR A 151 -7.81 -0.33 -24.42
N PHE A 152 -7.69 0.99 -24.38
CA PHE A 152 -6.47 1.72 -24.71
C PHE A 152 -5.73 2.28 -23.48
N GLY A 153 -6.18 1.99 -22.25
CA GLY A 153 -5.58 2.53 -21.01
C GLY A 153 -6.28 3.80 -20.54
N HIS A 154 -6.02 4.24 -19.30
CA HIS A 154 -6.54 5.50 -18.73
C HIS A 154 -8.08 5.64 -18.79
N GLY A 155 -8.79 4.53 -18.64
CA GLY A 155 -10.25 4.51 -18.74
C GLY A 155 -10.80 4.66 -20.17
N SER A 156 -9.93 4.78 -21.19
CA SER A 156 -10.32 4.95 -22.59
C SER A 156 -10.66 3.60 -23.24
N TYR A 157 -11.94 3.31 -23.44
CA TYR A 157 -12.39 2.20 -24.29
C TYR A 157 -12.88 2.74 -25.62
N GLY A 158 -12.31 2.21 -26.69
CA GLY A 158 -12.55 2.70 -28.03
C GLY A 158 -11.62 3.83 -28.44
N VAL A 159 -11.40 3.95 -29.75
CA VAL A 159 -10.41 4.86 -30.34
C VAL A 159 -10.77 6.34 -30.18
N GLU A 160 -12.06 6.67 -30.09
CA GLU A 160 -12.52 8.06 -29.89
C GLU A 160 -12.23 8.54 -28.47
N ALA A 161 -12.53 7.73 -27.46
CA ALA A 161 -12.12 8.02 -26.08
C ALA A 161 -10.60 8.15 -26.00
N ALA A 162 -9.84 7.22 -26.60
CA ALA A 162 -8.38 7.29 -26.59
C ALA A 162 -7.85 8.59 -27.26
N ALA A 163 -8.43 9.00 -28.39
CA ALA A 163 -8.05 10.23 -29.07
C ALA A 163 -8.24 11.47 -28.18
N ARG A 164 -9.35 11.52 -27.44
CA ARG A 164 -9.66 12.61 -26.50
C ARG A 164 -8.78 12.57 -25.27
N THR A 165 -8.65 11.42 -24.61
CA THR A 165 -7.82 11.26 -23.41
C THR A 165 -6.36 11.64 -23.69
N TYR A 166 -5.77 11.14 -24.78
CA TYR A 166 -4.35 11.34 -25.05
C TYR A 166 -4.03 12.64 -25.81
N PHE A 167 -4.93 13.12 -26.68
CA PHE A 167 -4.64 14.23 -27.59
C PHE A 167 -5.68 15.35 -27.60
N GLY A 168 -6.76 15.25 -26.82
CA GLY A 168 -7.76 16.31 -26.67
C GLY A 168 -8.59 16.57 -27.93
N LYS A 169 -8.64 15.63 -28.86
CA LYS A 169 -9.27 15.81 -30.18
C LYS A 169 -10.02 14.57 -30.64
N SER A 170 -10.84 14.74 -31.68
CA SER A 170 -11.60 13.65 -32.29
C SER A 170 -10.67 12.62 -32.95
N VAL A 171 -11.08 11.35 -32.99
CA VAL A 171 -10.37 10.28 -33.71
C VAL A 171 -10.13 10.66 -35.17
N SER A 172 -11.07 11.38 -35.78
CA SER A 172 -11.01 11.82 -37.18
C SER A 172 -9.85 12.79 -37.45
N GLU A 173 -9.31 13.42 -36.41
CA GLU A 173 -8.25 14.43 -36.49
C GLU A 173 -6.87 13.87 -36.11
N LEU A 174 -6.77 12.55 -35.90
CA LEU A 174 -5.50 11.91 -35.56
C LEU A 174 -4.53 11.92 -36.75
N SER A 175 -3.31 12.34 -36.47
CA SER A 175 -2.19 12.22 -37.40
C SER A 175 -1.62 10.80 -37.40
N VAL A 176 -0.73 10.49 -38.35
CA VAL A 176 -0.04 9.20 -38.43
C VAL A 176 0.76 8.90 -37.17
N ARG A 177 1.44 9.90 -36.58
CA ARG A 177 2.21 9.71 -35.33
C ARG A 177 1.32 9.33 -34.14
N GLU A 178 0.14 9.92 -34.04
CA GLU A 178 -0.81 9.70 -32.94
C GLU A 178 -1.54 8.37 -33.14
N SER A 179 -1.91 8.07 -34.39
CA SER A 179 -2.46 6.77 -34.81
C SER A 179 -1.53 5.61 -34.43
N ALA A 180 -0.24 5.75 -34.71
CA ALA A 180 0.77 4.75 -34.36
C ALA A 180 0.96 4.59 -32.85
N LEU A 181 0.78 5.67 -32.06
CA LEU A 181 0.80 5.58 -30.60
C LEU A 181 -0.39 4.77 -30.10
N ILE A 182 -1.62 5.16 -30.48
CA ILE A 182 -2.87 4.49 -30.07
C ILE A 182 -2.85 3.01 -30.46
N ALA A 183 -2.42 2.67 -31.69
CA ALA A 183 -2.33 1.28 -32.14
C ALA A 183 -1.30 0.44 -31.37
N GLY A 184 -0.36 1.08 -30.65
CA GLY A 184 0.61 0.41 -29.82
C GLY A 184 0.09 -0.05 -28.45
N LEU A 185 -1.00 0.55 -27.97
CA LEU A 185 -1.51 0.41 -26.60
C LEU A 185 -2.24 -0.91 -26.31
N PRO A 186 -3.14 -1.44 -27.18
CA PRO A 186 -4.01 -2.59 -26.86
C PRO A 186 -3.28 -3.82 -26.32
N ARG A 187 -2.05 -4.07 -26.80
CA ARG A 187 -1.24 -5.22 -26.38
C ARG A 187 -0.95 -5.23 -24.89
N ALA A 188 -0.70 -4.06 -24.30
CA ALA A 188 -0.42 -3.91 -22.87
C ALA A 188 -0.64 -2.45 -22.45
N PRO A 189 -1.90 -2.00 -22.28
CA PRO A 189 -2.22 -0.59 -22.12
C PRO A 189 -1.48 0.10 -20.96
N SER A 190 -1.41 -0.54 -19.79
CA SER A 190 -0.70 0.00 -18.63
C SER A 190 0.83 0.02 -18.81
N ASN A 191 1.41 -0.98 -19.48
CA ASN A 191 2.88 -1.05 -19.68
C ASN A 191 3.39 -0.07 -20.75
N TYR A 192 2.52 0.31 -21.68
CA TYR A 192 2.80 1.27 -22.74
C TYR A 192 2.09 2.61 -22.54
N SER A 193 1.58 2.85 -21.32
CA SER A 193 0.96 4.11 -20.93
C SER A 193 1.91 5.28 -21.24
N PRO A 194 1.52 6.24 -22.09
CA PRO A 194 2.36 7.36 -22.45
C PRO A 194 2.49 8.40 -21.32
N PHE A 195 1.55 8.41 -20.36
CA PHE A 195 1.61 9.25 -19.16
C PHE A 195 2.59 8.69 -18.11
N ASP A 196 2.57 7.39 -17.85
CA ASP A 196 3.41 6.77 -16.80
C ASP A 196 4.78 6.35 -17.31
N ARG A 197 4.84 5.92 -18.57
CA ARG A 197 6.01 5.25 -19.18
C ARG A 197 6.30 5.81 -20.57
N GLY A 198 6.44 7.13 -20.66
CA GLY A 198 6.68 7.83 -21.94
C GLY A 198 7.79 7.23 -22.82
N GLU A 199 8.91 6.80 -22.23
CA GLU A 199 9.99 6.16 -23.00
C GLU A 199 9.62 4.76 -23.53
N ALA A 200 8.84 3.98 -22.77
CA ALA A 200 8.33 2.70 -23.26
C ALA A 200 7.28 2.90 -24.36
N ALA A 201 6.41 3.91 -24.20
CA ALA A 201 5.42 4.29 -25.20
C ALA A 201 6.06 4.77 -26.52
N LYS A 202 7.13 5.58 -26.45
CA LYS A 202 7.91 6.01 -27.63
C LYS A 202 8.49 4.81 -28.39
N ARG A 203 9.16 3.89 -27.69
CA ARG A 203 9.70 2.66 -28.30
C ARG A 203 8.60 1.79 -28.90
N ARG A 204 7.46 1.71 -28.23
CA ARG A 204 6.31 0.94 -28.75
C ARG A 204 5.74 1.56 -30.01
N ARG A 205 5.58 2.89 -30.06
CA ARG A 205 5.16 3.63 -31.25
C ARG A 205 6.13 3.42 -32.41
N GLU A 206 7.45 3.43 -32.16
CA GLU A 206 8.45 3.15 -33.19
C GLU A 206 8.28 1.74 -33.80
N VAL A 207 7.99 0.73 -32.97
CA VAL A 207 7.67 -0.62 -33.47
C VAL A 207 6.43 -0.61 -34.36
N VAL A 208 5.38 0.15 -34.01
CA VAL A 208 4.17 0.27 -34.84
C VAL A 208 4.49 0.95 -36.17
N LEU A 209 5.23 2.06 -36.16
CA LEU A 209 5.64 2.76 -37.38
C LEU A 209 6.43 1.84 -38.33
N ARG A 210 7.37 1.04 -37.81
CA ARG A 210 8.10 0.04 -38.62
C ARG A 210 7.16 -1.02 -39.21
N ARG A 211 6.18 -1.50 -38.43
CA ARG A 211 5.17 -2.43 -38.95
C ARG A 211 4.30 -1.82 -40.04
N MET A 212 3.97 -0.54 -39.95
CA MET A 212 3.26 0.17 -41.02
C MET A 212 4.08 0.26 -42.31
N VAL A 213 5.40 0.37 -42.21
CA VAL A 213 6.31 0.27 -43.38
C VAL A 213 6.26 -1.12 -43.99
N ASP A 214 6.40 -2.17 -43.16
CA ASP A 214 6.35 -3.57 -43.62
C ASP A 214 4.98 -3.95 -44.22
N TYR A 215 3.93 -3.25 -43.82
CA TYR A 215 2.57 -3.38 -44.35
C TYR A 215 2.35 -2.59 -45.65
N GLY A 216 3.23 -1.63 -45.96
CA GLY A 216 3.13 -0.77 -47.15
C GLY A 216 2.29 0.49 -46.96
N ALA A 217 1.86 0.80 -45.73
CA ALA A 217 1.06 1.99 -45.41
C ALA A 217 1.90 3.25 -45.11
N LEU A 218 3.22 3.10 -44.96
CA LEU A 218 4.12 4.21 -44.63
C LEU A 218 5.48 4.03 -45.32
N LYS A 219 6.12 5.13 -45.76
CA LYS A 219 7.48 5.08 -46.30
C LYS A 219 8.51 5.02 -45.16
N ASP A 220 9.60 4.29 -45.35
CA ASP A 220 10.63 4.10 -44.32
C ASP A 220 11.24 5.41 -43.81
N GLU A 221 11.53 6.35 -44.71
CA GLU A 221 12.05 7.67 -44.35
C GLU A 221 11.06 8.48 -43.50
N GLU A 222 9.77 8.35 -43.79
CA GLU A 222 8.73 9.01 -43.00
C GLU A 222 8.58 8.38 -41.61
N ALA A 223 8.65 7.05 -41.51
CA ALA A 223 8.63 6.33 -40.25
C ALA A 223 9.79 6.75 -39.33
N LYS A 224 11.02 6.84 -39.86
CA LYS A 224 12.20 7.31 -39.11
C LYS A 224 12.04 8.75 -38.62
N ARG A 225 11.45 9.63 -39.44
CA ARG A 225 11.16 11.02 -39.07
C ARG A 225 10.15 11.09 -37.92
N LEU A 226 9.03 10.36 -38.05
CA LEU A 226 7.95 10.36 -37.05
C LEU A 226 8.39 9.73 -35.71
N ALA A 227 9.25 8.71 -35.75
CA ALA A 227 9.77 8.06 -34.54
C ALA A 227 10.50 9.05 -33.59
N LYS A 228 11.20 10.06 -34.16
CA LYS A 228 11.96 11.08 -33.41
C LYS A 228 11.09 12.18 -32.81
N THR A 229 9.82 12.30 -33.20
CA THR A 229 8.93 13.36 -32.69
C THR A 229 8.53 13.11 -31.23
N ASP A 230 8.08 14.14 -30.53
CA ASP A 230 7.45 13.96 -29.21
C ASP A 230 6.16 13.11 -29.31
N LEU A 231 5.64 12.70 -28.15
CA LEU A 231 4.39 11.94 -28.08
C LEU A 231 3.15 12.81 -28.36
N GLY A 232 3.26 14.14 -28.32
CA GLY A 232 2.16 15.07 -28.62
C GLY A 232 0.98 15.02 -27.63
N LEU A 233 1.19 14.54 -26.40
CA LEU A 233 0.13 14.36 -25.41
C LEU A 233 -0.42 15.70 -24.92
N ILE A 234 -1.73 15.77 -24.71
CA ILE A 234 -2.30 16.86 -23.91
C ILE A 234 -2.16 16.54 -22.41
N PRO A 235 -2.04 17.57 -21.54
CA PRO A 235 -2.22 17.37 -20.12
C PRO A 235 -3.64 16.84 -19.84
N PRO A 236 -3.83 15.87 -18.92
CA PRO A 236 -5.16 15.39 -18.56
C PRO A 236 -6.07 16.55 -18.18
N GLU A 237 -7.29 16.57 -18.72
CA GLU A 237 -8.27 17.62 -18.47
C GLU A 237 -8.53 17.75 -16.96
N ARG A 238 -8.37 18.96 -16.41
CA ARG A 238 -8.36 19.22 -14.96
C ARG A 238 -9.76 19.06 -14.35
N ARG A 239 -10.19 17.83 -14.08
CA ARG A 239 -11.15 17.61 -12.99
C ARG A 239 -10.35 17.45 -11.70
N ARG A 240 -10.27 18.53 -10.91
CA ARG A 240 -9.80 18.43 -9.51
C ARG A 240 -10.86 17.69 -8.71
N THR A 241 -10.84 16.36 -8.79
CA THR A 241 -11.57 15.51 -7.85
C THR A 241 -10.71 15.39 -6.59
N THR A 242 -11.27 15.73 -5.44
CA THR A 242 -10.63 15.50 -4.14
C THR A 242 -10.46 13.99 -3.95
N GLY A 243 -9.34 13.54 -3.38
CA GLY A 243 -9.16 12.13 -3.03
C GLY A 243 -8.78 11.20 -4.19
N GLN A 244 -8.14 11.68 -5.26
CA GLN A 244 -7.76 10.86 -6.43
C GLN A 244 -6.96 9.60 -6.06
N TYR A 245 -5.96 9.70 -5.16
CA TYR A 245 -5.20 8.54 -4.68
C TYR A 245 -6.08 7.51 -3.95
N PHE A 246 -7.09 7.96 -3.21
CA PHE A 246 -8.03 7.08 -2.53
C PHE A 246 -8.96 6.40 -3.53
N VAL A 247 -9.50 7.16 -4.49
CA VAL A 247 -10.37 6.64 -5.55
C VAL A 247 -9.64 5.60 -6.40
N ASP A 248 -8.40 5.88 -6.81
CA ASP A 248 -7.55 4.93 -7.53
C ASP A 248 -7.29 3.65 -6.70
N TYR A 249 -7.01 3.79 -5.40
CA TYR A 249 -6.83 2.65 -4.51
C TYR A 249 -8.11 1.79 -4.38
N VAL A 250 -9.28 2.43 -4.25
CA VAL A 250 -10.58 1.75 -4.22
C VAL A 250 -10.85 1.06 -5.56
N GLN A 251 -10.60 1.74 -6.68
CA GLN A 251 -10.76 1.15 -8.01
C GLN A 251 -9.86 -0.08 -8.18
N GLN A 252 -8.57 -0.01 -7.86
CA GLN A 252 -7.65 -1.15 -7.95
C GLN A 252 -8.09 -2.32 -7.06
N THR A 253 -8.61 -2.02 -5.86
CA THR A 253 -9.14 -3.04 -4.94
C THR A 253 -10.35 -3.75 -5.53
N LEU A 254 -11.28 -3.00 -6.10
CA LEU A 254 -12.46 -3.54 -6.78
C LEU A 254 -12.08 -4.31 -8.04
N GLU A 255 -11.15 -3.81 -8.86
CA GLU A 255 -10.71 -4.46 -10.10
C GLU A 255 -10.01 -5.78 -9.83
N ALA A 256 -9.20 -5.84 -8.77
CA ALA A 256 -8.56 -7.08 -8.34
C ALA A 256 -9.59 -8.16 -7.93
N LYS A 257 -10.74 -7.75 -7.39
CA LYS A 257 -11.77 -8.65 -6.88
C LYS A 257 -12.83 -9.01 -7.92
N TYR A 258 -13.43 -8.02 -8.56
CA TYR A 258 -14.56 -8.13 -9.47
C TYR A 258 -14.17 -8.14 -10.96
N GLY A 259 -12.93 -7.77 -11.26
CA GLY A 259 -12.45 -7.58 -12.63
C GLY A 259 -12.82 -6.19 -13.19
N PRO A 260 -12.02 -5.66 -14.12
CA PRO A 260 -12.20 -4.31 -14.66
C PRO A 260 -13.52 -4.13 -15.42
N ASP A 261 -14.07 -5.20 -16.01
CA ASP A 261 -15.34 -5.11 -16.74
C ASP A 261 -16.51 -4.82 -15.80
N LEU A 262 -16.63 -5.49 -14.65
CA LEU A 262 -17.70 -5.22 -13.70
C LEU A 262 -17.53 -3.84 -13.05
N VAL A 263 -16.29 -3.48 -12.69
CA VAL A 263 -16.01 -2.19 -12.04
C VAL A 263 -16.25 -1.01 -12.97
N LEU A 264 -15.95 -1.13 -14.26
CA LEU A 264 -16.06 0.01 -15.18
C LEU A 264 -17.39 0.01 -15.97
N LYS A 265 -18.14 -1.09 -15.96
CA LYS A 265 -19.33 -1.26 -16.79
C LYS A 265 -20.56 -1.82 -16.08
N GLY A 266 -20.39 -2.34 -14.87
CA GLY A 266 -21.44 -3.03 -14.12
C GLY A 266 -22.39 -2.12 -13.35
N GLY A 267 -22.15 -0.80 -13.34
CA GLY A 267 -22.98 0.16 -12.61
C GLY A 267 -22.97 -0.05 -11.10
N LEU A 268 -21.83 -0.41 -10.50
CA LEU A 268 -21.75 -0.64 -9.06
C LEU A 268 -21.98 0.67 -8.29
N ASN A 269 -22.54 0.57 -7.10
CA ASN A 269 -22.54 1.66 -6.12
C ASN A 269 -21.60 1.26 -4.98
N VAL A 270 -20.54 2.04 -4.79
CA VAL A 270 -19.45 1.74 -3.86
C VAL A 270 -19.46 2.79 -2.76
N TYR A 271 -19.77 2.37 -1.54
CA TYR A 271 -19.85 3.24 -0.38
C TYR A 271 -18.55 3.14 0.40
N THR A 272 -17.82 4.24 0.51
CA THR A 272 -16.45 4.25 1.03
C THR A 272 -16.38 4.81 2.44
N THR A 273 -15.16 4.84 2.98
CA THR A 273 -14.86 5.39 4.31
C THR A 273 -14.29 6.80 4.28
N LEU A 274 -14.05 7.35 3.08
CA LEU A 274 -13.38 8.63 2.92
C LEU A 274 -14.23 9.76 3.48
N ASN A 275 -13.62 10.64 4.28
CA ASN A 275 -14.23 11.90 4.68
C ASN A 275 -13.70 13.03 3.78
N PRO A 276 -14.54 13.69 2.95
CA PRO A 276 -14.05 14.70 2.00
C PRO A 276 -13.43 15.93 2.67
N ILE A 277 -13.93 16.33 3.84
CA ILE A 277 -13.42 17.48 4.59
C ILE A 277 -12.01 17.18 5.12
N MET A 278 -11.82 16.00 5.72
CA MET A 278 -10.50 15.55 6.17
C MET A 278 -9.55 15.39 4.98
N GLN A 279 -10.01 14.77 3.89
CA GLN A 279 -9.19 14.59 2.69
C GLN A 279 -8.68 15.91 2.13
N LEU A 280 -9.56 16.90 1.96
CA LEU A 280 -9.18 18.22 1.46
C LEU A 280 -8.19 18.93 2.39
N ALA A 281 -8.42 18.84 3.71
CA ALA A 281 -7.52 19.42 4.71
C ALA A 281 -6.13 18.78 4.64
N ALA A 282 -6.05 17.45 4.46
CA ALA A 282 -4.79 16.72 4.35
C ALA A 282 -4.02 17.08 3.09
N GLU A 283 -4.69 17.10 1.94
CA GLU A 283 -4.09 17.51 0.67
C GLU A 283 -3.52 18.93 0.74
N GLN A 284 -4.26 19.85 1.35
CA GLN A 284 -3.81 21.23 1.52
C GLN A 284 -2.60 21.32 2.45
N SER A 285 -2.67 20.70 3.63
CA SER A 285 -1.58 20.74 4.61
C SER A 285 -0.30 20.06 4.09
N LEU A 286 -0.43 18.98 3.31
CA LEU A 286 0.71 18.35 2.64
C LEU A 286 1.34 19.30 1.61
N ARG A 287 0.53 19.90 0.73
CA ARG A 287 1.03 20.86 -0.28
C ARG A 287 1.76 22.04 0.37
N ASP A 288 1.18 22.61 1.42
CA ASP A 288 1.78 23.74 2.14
C ASP A 288 3.10 23.36 2.81
N GLY A 289 3.17 22.19 3.44
CA GLY A 289 4.40 21.71 4.07
C GLY A 289 5.51 21.40 3.06
N LEU A 290 5.18 20.77 1.93
CA LEU A 290 6.14 20.50 0.86
C LEU A 290 6.63 21.79 0.21
N LYS A 291 5.76 22.78 -0.01
CA LYS A 291 6.15 24.11 -0.50
C LYS A 291 7.09 24.81 0.50
N ALA A 292 6.78 24.75 1.79
CA ALA A 292 7.62 25.33 2.83
C ALA A 292 8.99 24.64 2.89
N LEU A 293 9.07 23.32 2.70
CA LEU A 293 10.32 22.57 2.63
C LEU A 293 11.14 22.97 1.40
N GLN A 294 10.50 23.04 0.23
CA GLN A 294 11.16 23.48 -1.01
C GLN A 294 11.72 24.89 -0.88
N GLY A 295 10.96 25.83 -0.32
CA GLY A 295 11.36 27.23 -0.17
C GLY A 295 12.58 27.46 0.74
N ARG A 296 12.89 26.51 1.63
CA ARG A 296 14.06 26.58 2.53
C ARG A 296 15.15 25.57 2.19
N SER A 297 14.94 24.69 1.22
CA SER A 297 15.89 23.64 0.87
C SER A 297 17.10 24.24 0.15
N THR A 298 18.29 24.00 0.70
CA THR A 298 19.57 24.40 0.09
C THR A 298 20.09 23.39 -0.93
N GLN A 299 19.40 22.25 -1.10
CA GLN A 299 19.84 21.14 -1.95
C GLN A 299 18.88 20.84 -3.12
N ALA A 300 18.05 21.81 -3.50
CA ALA A 300 17.12 21.68 -4.61
C ALA A 300 17.87 21.33 -5.92
N ARG A 301 17.36 20.34 -6.65
CA ARG A 301 17.86 19.98 -7.98
C ARG A 301 16.75 20.17 -9.01
N PRO A 302 17.04 20.69 -10.21
CA PRO A 302 16.04 20.83 -11.26
C PRO A 302 15.35 19.49 -11.57
N GLY A 303 14.01 19.49 -11.55
CA GLY A 303 13.20 18.30 -11.83
C GLY A 303 13.08 17.29 -10.68
N GLU A 304 13.69 17.54 -9.51
CA GLU A 304 13.51 16.73 -8.31
C GLU A 304 12.72 17.51 -7.26
N PHE A 305 11.55 16.99 -6.89
CA PHE A 305 10.70 17.59 -5.86
C PHE A 305 10.54 16.64 -4.69
N PRO A 306 10.56 17.13 -3.44
CA PRO A 306 10.13 16.32 -2.31
C PRO A 306 8.66 15.95 -2.49
N GLU A 307 8.34 14.73 -2.10
CA GLU A 307 7.00 14.17 -2.05
C GLU A 307 6.62 13.86 -0.61
N GLY A 308 5.34 13.54 -0.40
CA GLY A 308 4.89 13.06 0.89
C GLY A 308 3.56 12.33 0.79
N ALA A 309 3.12 11.82 1.93
CA ALA A 309 1.86 11.11 2.06
C ALA A 309 1.23 11.41 3.42
N VAL A 310 -0.11 11.36 3.46
CA VAL A 310 -0.90 11.52 4.68
C VAL A 310 -1.96 10.42 4.71
N VAL A 311 -2.07 9.72 5.84
CA VAL A 311 -3.11 8.71 6.08
C VAL A 311 -3.75 8.98 7.42
N THR A 312 -5.08 8.90 7.50
CA THR A 312 -5.82 8.90 8.76
C THR A 312 -6.70 7.65 8.83
N VAL A 313 -6.57 6.93 9.95
CA VAL A 313 -7.38 5.76 10.28
C VAL A 313 -8.18 6.07 11.54
N GLU A 314 -9.47 5.74 11.53
CA GLU A 314 -10.32 5.71 12.72
C GLU A 314 -10.01 4.43 13.52
N PRO A 315 -9.44 4.52 14.73
CA PRO A 315 -8.96 3.37 15.48
C PRO A 315 -10.03 2.33 15.82
N GLN A 316 -11.29 2.77 16.02
CA GLN A 316 -12.39 1.91 16.47
C GLN A 316 -12.95 1.01 15.35
N THR A 317 -12.80 1.43 14.09
CA THR A 317 -13.41 0.75 12.94
C THR A 317 -12.37 0.27 11.93
N GLY A 318 -11.16 0.84 11.95
CA GLY A 318 -10.17 0.65 10.89
C GLY A 318 -10.48 1.48 9.64
N TYR A 319 -11.52 2.31 9.64
CA TYR A 319 -11.89 3.12 8.48
C TYR A 319 -10.79 4.12 8.12
N VAL A 320 -10.35 4.05 6.88
CA VAL A 320 -9.40 5.01 6.32
C VAL A 320 -10.17 6.26 5.91
N LYS A 321 -10.13 7.28 6.77
CA LYS A 321 -10.86 8.56 6.56
C LYS A 321 -10.16 9.47 5.55
N THR A 322 -8.84 9.31 5.41
CA THR A 322 -7.99 10.12 4.53
C THR A 322 -6.87 9.27 3.94
N MET A 323 -6.62 9.42 2.63
CA MET A 323 -5.45 8.86 1.94
C MET A 323 -4.93 9.83 0.88
N VAL A 324 -3.75 10.40 1.13
CA VAL A 324 -3.02 11.26 0.20
C VAL A 324 -1.70 10.57 -0.15
N GLY A 325 -1.48 10.25 -1.43
CA GLY A 325 -0.31 9.51 -1.92
C GLY A 325 0.80 10.37 -2.53
N GLY A 326 0.62 11.69 -2.59
CA GLY A 326 1.58 12.62 -3.20
C GLY A 326 1.04 14.04 -3.27
N SER A 327 1.91 14.95 -3.73
CA SER A 327 1.59 16.38 -3.83
C SER A 327 0.67 16.75 -5.00
N ASP A 328 0.73 15.97 -6.07
CA ASP A 328 -0.08 16.14 -7.29
C ASP A 328 -0.25 14.77 -7.96
N PHE A 329 -1.48 14.27 -7.99
CA PHE A 329 -1.81 12.98 -8.60
C PHE A 329 -1.59 12.98 -10.11
N LEU A 330 -1.89 14.08 -10.81
CA LEU A 330 -1.71 14.17 -12.25
C LEU A 330 -0.24 14.18 -12.67
N ARG A 331 0.66 14.58 -11.75
CA ARG A 331 2.10 14.46 -11.94
C ARG A 331 2.59 13.05 -11.68
N SER A 332 1.98 12.35 -10.72
CA SER A 332 2.44 11.04 -10.25
C SER A 332 1.29 10.28 -9.61
N GLU A 333 0.79 9.24 -10.27
CA GLU A 333 -0.25 8.35 -9.70
C GLU A 333 0.32 7.38 -8.66
N PHE A 334 1.64 7.37 -8.46
CA PHE A 334 2.31 6.50 -7.48
C PHE A 334 1.84 6.82 -6.07
N ASN A 335 1.02 5.95 -5.49
CA ASN A 335 0.37 6.19 -4.21
C ASN A 335 1.32 5.86 -3.05
N ARG A 336 2.05 6.86 -2.56
CA ARG A 336 3.07 6.71 -1.52
C ARG A 336 2.50 6.33 -0.14
N ALA A 337 1.20 6.46 0.07
CA ALA A 337 0.55 6.02 1.30
C ALA A 337 0.59 4.48 1.47
N VAL A 338 0.57 3.74 0.35
CA VAL A 338 0.43 2.28 0.34
C VAL A 338 1.51 1.56 -0.47
N GLN A 339 2.01 2.18 -1.55
CA GLN A 339 2.97 1.57 -2.47
C GLN A 339 4.43 1.89 -2.09
N ALA A 340 4.70 3.07 -1.52
CA ALA A 340 6.05 3.45 -1.11
C ALA A 340 6.40 2.79 0.21
N LYS A 341 7.21 1.73 0.14
CA LYS A 341 7.83 1.12 1.32
C LYS A 341 9.12 1.88 1.63
N ARG A 342 9.20 2.41 2.85
CA ARG A 342 10.28 3.31 3.28
C ARG A 342 10.67 3.00 4.71
N GLN A 343 11.93 3.24 5.05
CA GLN A 343 12.45 3.09 6.41
C GLN A 343 11.72 4.07 7.35
N PRO A 344 10.94 3.56 8.33
CA PRO A 344 10.23 4.40 9.31
C PRO A 344 11.17 5.07 10.31
N GLY A 345 12.43 4.63 10.39
CA GLY A 345 13.38 5.11 11.36
C GLY A 345 12.87 4.88 12.80
N SER A 346 13.07 5.88 13.66
CA SER A 346 12.61 5.84 15.05
C SER A 346 11.09 5.69 15.26
N ALA A 347 10.25 5.80 14.22
CA ALA A 347 8.83 5.52 14.33
C ALA A 347 8.53 4.02 14.52
N PHE A 348 9.53 3.13 14.34
CA PHE A 348 9.42 1.70 14.65
C PHE A 348 9.60 1.39 16.14
N LYS A 349 10.19 2.30 16.93
CA LYS A 349 10.54 2.04 18.34
C LYS A 349 9.38 1.50 19.19
N PRO A 350 8.13 1.98 19.08
CA PRO A 350 7.05 1.50 19.95
C PRO A 350 6.87 -0.02 19.96
N PHE A 351 7.13 -0.74 18.87
CA PHE A 351 7.06 -2.21 18.86
C PHE A 351 8.06 -2.87 19.81
N ILE A 352 9.26 -2.31 19.95
CA ILE A 352 10.29 -2.77 20.89
C ILE A 352 9.85 -2.49 22.33
N TYR A 353 9.28 -1.31 22.58
CA TYR A 353 8.85 -0.92 23.93
C TYR A 353 7.62 -1.71 24.37
N ILE A 354 6.67 -1.98 23.47
CA ILE A 354 5.55 -2.90 23.74
C ILE A 354 6.10 -4.28 24.14
N ALA A 355 7.01 -4.85 23.35
CA ALA A 355 7.64 -6.14 23.67
C ALA A 355 8.40 -6.12 25.00
N ALA A 356 8.97 -4.97 25.39
CA ALA A 356 9.63 -4.79 26.66
C ALA A 356 8.64 -4.78 27.84
N ILE A 357 7.54 -4.05 27.73
CA ILE A 357 6.50 -4.03 28.77
C ILE A 357 5.89 -5.43 28.94
N GLU A 358 5.62 -6.15 27.85
CA GLU A 358 5.16 -7.55 27.91
C GLU A 358 6.22 -8.51 28.51
N ALA A 359 7.50 -8.15 28.44
CA ALA A 359 8.59 -8.90 29.05
C ALA A 359 8.87 -8.52 30.52
N GLY A 360 8.05 -7.65 31.12
CA GLY A 360 8.17 -7.25 32.53
C GLY A 360 9.03 -6.02 32.78
N PHE A 361 9.49 -5.32 31.73
CA PHE A 361 10.07 -3.99 31.90
C PHE A 361 8.98 -2.96 32.19
N THR A 362 9.37 -1.85 32.79
CA THR A 362 8.48 -0.75 33.17
C THR A 362 9.01 0.55 32.58
N PRO A 363 8.21 1.63 32.50
CA PRO A 363 8.72 2.93 32.04
C PRO A 363 9.91 3.42 32.87
N ALA A 364 9.99 3.04 34.15
CA ALA A 364 11.09 3.36 35.06
C ALA A 364 12.31 2.43 34.94
N SER A 365 12.22 1.32 34.20
CA SER A 365 13.38 0.45 33.98
C SER A 365 14.52 1.23 33.34
N GLN A 366 15.73 1.03 33.84
CA GLN A 366 16.92 1.75 33.38
C GLN A 366 17.79 0.91 32.46
N ILE A 367 18.29 1.54 31.41
CA ILE A 367 19.30 0.99 30.51
C ILE A 367 20.42 2.02 30.35
N GLU A 368 21.64 1.54 30.45
CA GLU A 368 22.83 2.36 30.31
C GLU A 368 23.00 2.84 28.85
N ASP A 369 22.90 4.14 28.63
CA ASP A 369 23.24 4.81 27.37
C ASP A 369 24.75 5.06 27.31
N SER A 370 25.48 4.06 26.83
CA SER A 370 26.95 4.05 26.71
C SER A 370 27.39 3.33 25.43
N PRO A 371 28.58 3.62 24.88
CA PRO A 371 29.07 3.00 23.64
C PRO A 371 28.95 1.47 23.67
N VAL A 372 28.48 0.89 22.57
CA VAL A 372 28.36 -0.56 22.38
C VAL A 372 28.75 -0.93 20.95
N SER A 373 29.25 -2.15 20.77
CA SER A 373 29.72 -2.66 19.49
C SER A 373 29.22 -4.08 19.31
N TYR A 374 28.56 -4.35 18.17
CA TYR A 374 28.02 -5.66 17.83
C TYR A 374 28.78 -6.26 16.65
N ALA A 375 29.04 -7.55 16.68
CA ALA A 375 29.58 -8.26 15.53
C ALA A 375 28.50 -8.37 14.43
N VAL A 376 28.84 -7.98 13.20
CA VAL A 376 27.94 -8.13 12.05
C VAL A 376 28.46 -9.33 11.25
N GLY A 377 27.63 -10.36 11.08
CA GLY A 377 28.00 -11.60 10.39
C GLY A 377 28.56 -11.32 9.00
N GLY A 378 29.88 -11.44 8.85
CA GLY A 378 30.62 -11.19 7.62
C GLY A 378 32.05 -11.69 7.74
N LYS A 379 32.67 -12.07 6.61
CA LYS A 379 33.99 -12.75 6.57
C LYS A 379 35.17 -11.93 7.15
N ASN A 380 34.97 -10.65 7.48
CA ASN A 380 36.04 -9.69 7.78
C ASN A 380 35.97 -9.07 9.19
N GLY A 381 35.24 -9.66 10.14
CA GLY A 381 35.18 -9.14 11.53
C GLY A 381 34.60 -7.74 11.65
N GLN A 382 33.72 -7.33 10.73
CA GLN A 382 33.08 -6.02 10.75
C GLN A 382 32.21 -5.88 12.01
N THR A 383 32.27 -4.71 12.63
CA THR A 383 31.47 -4.37 13.80
C THR A 383 30.53 -3.22 13.48
N TRP A 384 29.33 -3.27 14.04
CA TRP A 384 28.35 -2.20 13.97
C TRP A 384 28.29 -1.51 15.33
N LYS A 385 28.45 -0.19 15.31
CA LYS A 385 28.41 0.68 16.49
C LYS A 385 27.23 1.64 16.32
N PRO A 386 26.08 1.38 16.96
CA PRO A 386 24.97 2.32 16.91
C PRO A 386 25.35 3.63 17.62
N GLU A 387 24.85 4.75 17.09
CA GLU A 387 25.05 6.07 17.67
C GLU A 387 23.71 6.77 17.91
N ASN A 388 23.68 7.60 18.95
CA ASN A 388 22.57 8.53 19.17
C ASN A 388 22.64 9.66 18.14
N TYR A 389 21.48 10.18 17.77
CA TYR A 389 21.36 11.24 16.76
C TYR A 389 22.19 12.49 17.13
N ASP A 390 22.18 12.87 18.40
CA ASP A 390 22.94 14.00 18.95
C ASP A 390 24.40 13.66 19.30
N ARG A 391 24.81 12.41 19.11
CA ARG A 391 26.13 11.85 19.46
C ARG A 391 26.51 12.01 20.94
N LYS A 392 25.51 12.13 21.82
CA LYS A 392 25.71 12.22 23.28
C LYS A 392 25.26 10.93 23.94
N PHE A 393 25.90 10.63 25.07
CA PHE A 393 25.54 9.54 25.96
C PHE A 393 24.97 10.12 27.25
N ARG A 394 23.83 9.59 27.69
CA ARG A 394 23.09 10.06 28.87
C ARG A 394 23.43 9.29 30.14
N GLY A 395 24.17 8.19 30.04
CA GLY A 395 24.37 7.25 31.15
C GLY A 395 23.08 6.49 31.45
N SER A 396 22.79 6.22 32.72
CA SER A 396 21.57 5.51 33.11
C SER A 396 20.30 6.27 32.67
N THR A 397 19.53 5.65 31.77
CA THR A 397 18.37 6.26 31.11
C THR A 397 17.13 5.39 31.32
N THR A 398 16.03 5.98 31.77
CA THR A 398 14.73 5.28 31.90
C THR A 398 14.15 4.93 30.53
N LEU A 399 13.29 3.90 30.44
CA LEU A 399 12.58 3.63 29.19
C LEU A 399 11.65 4.78 28.79
N GLN A 400 11.08 5.49 29.77
CA GLN A 400 10.31 6.72 29.56
C GLN A 400 11.15 7.78 28.84
N GLN A 401 12.29 8.18 29.40
CA GLN A 401 13.19 9.15 28.78
C GLN A 401 13.67 8.68 27.40
N ALA A 402 14.02 7.40 27.28
CA ALA A 402 14.57 6.85 26.05
C ALA A 402 13.62 6.93 24.85
N ILE A 403 12.31 6.74 25.06
CA ILE A 403 11.33 6.88 23.96
C ILE A 403 10.98 8.34 23.67
N GLU A 404 10.92 9.20 24.70
CA GLU A 404 10.66 10.64 24.59
C GLU A 404 11.73 11.35 23.74
N GLU A 405 12.99 11.16 24.12
CA GLU A 405 14.16 11.70 23.44
C GLU A 405 14.59 10.85 22.24
N SER A 406 13.96 9.69 22.04
CA SER A 406 14.24 8.78 20.94
C SER A 406 15.70 8.31 20.92
N VAL A 407 16.24 7.90 22.08
CA VAL A 407 17.63 7.43 22.25
C VAL A 407 17.84 6.11 21.50
N ASN A 408 18.84 6.06 20.63
CA ASN A 408 19.08 4.92 19.73
C ASN A 408 19.75 3.76 20.46
N VAL A 409 20.84 4.05 21.17
CA VAL A 409 21.67 3.03 21.81
C VAL A 409 20.89 2.27 22.88
N VAL A 410 20.12 2.97 23.71
CA VAL A 410 19.20 2.35 24.69
C VAL A 410 18.20 1.42 24.02
N THR A 411 17.60 1.84 22.90
CA THR A 411 16.60 1.01 22.20
C THR A 411 17.22 -0.23 21.57
N VAL A 412 18.46 -0.14 21.05
CA VAL A 412 19.19 -1.32 20.52
C VAL A 412 19.52 -2.30 21.64
N LYS A 413 20.05 -1.81 22.78
CA LYS A 413 20.33 -2.65 23.97
C LYS A 413 19.05 -3.27 24.54
N LEU A 414 17.93 -2.54 24.51
CA LEU A 414 16.63 -3.08 24.90
C LEU A 414 16.21 -4.22 23.99
N GLN A 415 16.30 -4.03 22.67
CA GLN A 415 15.97 -5.07 21.69
C GLN A 415 16.85 -6.32 21.85
N GLU A 416 18.14 -6.14 22.12
CA GLU A 416 19.05 -7.25 22.42
C GLU A 416 18.57 -8.05 23.64
N ARG A 417 18.22 -7.37 24.74
CA ARG A 417 17.76 -8.03 25.99
C ARG A 417 16.43 -8.77 25.83
N ILE A 418 15.47 -8.20 25.10
CA ILE A 418 14.14 -8.83 24.91
C ILE A 418 14.15 -9.91 23.82
N GLY A 419 15.05 -9.81 22.85
CA GLY A 419 15.14 -10.65 21.66
C GLY A 419 14.27 -10.16 20.50
N LEU A 420 14.81 -10.24 19.27
CA LEU A 420 14.15 -9.75 18.06
C LEU A 420 12.81 -10.44 17.76
N ALA A 421 12.69 -11.72 18.10
CA ALA A 421 11.50 -12.51 17.83
C ALA A 421 10.25 -11.89 18.49
N LYS A 422 10.38 -11.39 19.72
CA LYS A 422 9.26 -10.74 20.43
C LYS A 422 8.85 -9.43 19.74
N THR A 423 9.82 -8.60 19.36
CA THR A 423 9.56 -7.37 18.59
C THR A 423 8.82 -7.66 17.28
N ILE A 424 9.27 -8.67 16.54
CA ILE A 424 8.62 -9.07 15.27
C ILE A 424 7.20 -9.58 15.53
N GLN A 425 6.99 -10.41 16.56
CA GLN A 425 5.66 -10.89 16.94
C GLN A 425 4.70 -9.74 17.29
N VAL A 426 5.15 -8.73 18.05
CA VAL A 426 4.38 -7.52 18.30
C VAL A 426 4.02 -6.82 16.99
N ALA A 427 5.00 -6.55 16.12
CA ALA A 427 4.76 -5.88 14.84
C ALA A 427 3.72 -6.63 13.97
N ARG A 428 3.79 -7.97 13.93
CA ARG A 428 2.79 -8.80 13.21
C ARG A 428 1.41 -8.74 13.84
N ARG A 429 1.29 -8.77 15.18
CA ARG A 429 0.00 -8.61 15.88
C ARG A 429 -0.64 -7.24 15.59
N LEU A 430 0.17 -6.20 15.42
CA LEU A 430 -0.28 -4.84 15.12
C LEU A 430 -0.45 -4.57 13.60
N GLY A 431 -0.45 -5.61 12.76
CA GLY A 431 -0.83 -5.49 11.35
C GLY A 431 0.31 -5.16 10.38
N ILE A 432 1.57 -5.17 10.82
CA ILE A 432 2.70 -5.02 9.89
C ILE A 432 2.83 -6.28 9.03
N ALA A 433 2.56 -6.17 7.73
CA ALA A 433 2.68 -7.27 6.76
C ALA A 433 4.00 -7.21 5.98
N SER A 434 4.60 -6.03 5.85
CA SER A 434 5.88 -5.83 5.19
C SER A 434 7.02 -6.71 5.76
N PRO A 435 7.99 -7.14 4.93
CA PRO A 435 9.13 -7.93 5.40
C PRO A 435 9.93 -7.18 6.46
N LEU A 436 10.39 -7.91 7.49
CA LEU A 436 11.21 -7.35 8.57
C LEU A 436 12.54 -8.10 8.61
N ASP A 437 13.64 -7.35 8.66
CA ASP A 437 14.97 -7.92 8.74
C ASP A 437 15.27 -8.40 10.16
N ILE A 438 15.80 -9.61 10.28
CA ILE A 438 16.10 -10.23 11.57
C ILE A 438 17.52 -9.83 12.01
N ASN A 439 17.71 -8.54 12.31
CA ASN A 439 18.98 -8.01 12.84
C ASN A 439 18.76 -6.84 13.81
N LEU A 440 19.76 -6.54 14.65
CA LEU A 440 19.61 -5.54 15.72
C LEU A 440 19.35 -4.12 15.21
N SER A 441 19.67 -3.82 13.95
CA SER A 441 19.38 -2.51 13.36
C SER A 441 17.88 -2.26 13.18
N LEU A 442 17.04 -3.31 13.23
CA LEU A 442 15.59 -3.18 13.24
C LEU A 442 15.07 -2.23 14.33
N ALA A 443 15.76 -2.14 15.47
CA ALA A 443 15.46 -1.20 16.55
C ALA A 443 15.48 0.27 16.10
N LEU A 444 16.16 0.56 14.99
CA LEU A 444 16.26 1.87 14.37
C LEU A 444 15.38 2.01 13.13
N GLY A 445 14.50 1.04 12.84
CA GLY A 445 13.55 1.07 11.73
C GLY A 445 14.21 0.95 10.36
N THR A 446 15.16 0.04 10.21
CA THR A 446 15.88 -0.20 8.94
C THR A 446 15.10 -1.00 7.90
N SER A 447 14.01 -1.67 8.30
CA SER A 447 13.11 -2.37 7.37
C SER A 447 12.02 -1.44 6.84
N ASP A 448 11.75 -1.55 5.54
CA ASP A 448 10.81 -0.67 4.84
C ASP A 448 9.35 -1.04 5.11
N LEU A 449 8.53 -0.05 5.51
CA LEU A 449 7.10 -0.19 5.77
C LEU A 449 6.29 0.78 4.90
N SER A 450 5.03 0.46 4.63
CA SER A 450 4.10 1.47 4.09
C SER A 450 3.57 2.37 5.21
N LEU A 451 3.15 3.59 4.84
CA LEU A 451 2.54 4.53 5.79
C LEU A 451 1.23 3.99 6.37
N LEU A 452 0.37 3.39 5.54
CA LEU A 452 -0.89 2.80 6.00
C LEU A 452 -0.70 1.72 7.08
N GLU A 453 0.24 0.80 6.88
CA GLU A 453 0.55 -0.25 7.86
C GLU A 453 0.98 0.35 9.21
N LEU A 454 1.90 1.32 9.18
CA LEU A 454 2.42 1.94 10.39
C LEU A 454 1.35 2.78 11.10
N THR A 455 0.53 3.53 10.37
CA THR A 455 -0.55 4.33 10.96
C THR A 455 -1.63 3.44 11.57
N SER A 456 -2.05 2.37 10.89
CA SER A 456 -2.99 1.39 11.43
C SER A 456 -2.46 0.72 12.69
N ALA A 457 -1.16 0.37 12.73
CA ALA A 457 -0.53 -0.20 13.92
C ALA A 457 -0.65 0.73 15.15
N TYR A 458 -0.44 2.04 14.98
CA TYR A 458 -0.60 3.04 16.04
C TYR A 458 -2.07 3.19 16.47
N GLY A 459 -3.02 2.97 15.56
CA GLY A 459 -4.45 2.90 15.89
C GLY A 459 -4.75 1.87 16.98
N THR A 460 -4.02 0.76 17.03
CA THR A 460 -4.15 -0.24 18.12
C THR A 460 -3.98 0.37 19.51
N LEU A 461 -3.05 1.31 19.67
CA LEU A 461 -2.79 1.97 20.95
C LEU A 461 -3.91 2.93 21.33
N ALA A 462 -4.45 3.67 20.36
CA ALA A 462 -5.61 4.52 20.53
C ALA A 462 -6.89 3.72 20.88
N ASN A 463 -6.99 2.49 20.37
CA ASN A 463 -8.10 1.58 20.56
C ASN A 463 -7.86 0.54 21.68
N GLN A 464 -7.14 0.94 22.73
CA GLN A 464 -6.94 0.13 23.95
C GLN A 464 -6.41 -1.30 23.70
N GLY A 465 -5.58 -1.49 22.67
CA GLY A 465 -4.97 -2.77 22.36
C GLY A 465 -5.69 -3.60 21.29
N VAL A 466 -6.84 -3.14 20.78
CA VAL A 466 -7.56 -3.81 19.69
C VAL A 466 -7.12 -3.24 18.35
N TRP A 467 -6.51 -4.09 17.51
CA TRP A 467 -6.11 -3.71 16.16
C TRP A 467 -7.27 -3.91 15.19
N MET A 468 -7.63 -2.84 14.45
CA MET A 468 -8.60 -2.91 13.37
C MET A 468 -7.86 -2.95 12.02
N PRO A 469 -8.15 -3.95 11.15
CA PRO A 469 -7.67 -3.95 9.78
C PRO A 469 -8.10 -2.66 9.05
N PRO A 470 -7.22 -2.02 8.27
CA PRO A 470 -7.60 -0.81 7.54
C PRO A 470 -8.62 -1.14 6.43
N VAL A 471 -9.73 -0.41 6.40
CA VAL A 471 -10.84 -0.60 5.45
C VAL A 471 -11.11 0.71 4.71
N THR A 472 -11.25 0.64 3.37
CA THR A 472 -11.56 1.79 2.50
C THR A 472 -12.98 1.73 1.91
N ILE A 473 -13.61 0.56 1.90
CA ILE A 473 -14.94 0.31 1.34
C ILE A 473 -15.83 -0.22 2.46
N ARG A 474 -16.97 0.43 2.74
CA ARG A 474 -17.97 -0.06 3.70
C ARG A 474 -18.84 -1.15 3.07
N TYR A 475 -19.39 -0.90 1.89
CA TYR A 475 -20.17 -1.90 1.16
C TYR A 475 -20.29 -1.57 -0.33
N VAL A 476 -20.66 -2.57 -1.12
CA VAL A 476 -20.85 -2.47 -2.56
C VAL A 476 -22.21 -3.06 -2.94
N THR A 477 -22.99 -2.33 -3.73
CA THR A 477 -24.21 -2.84 -4.36
C THR A 477 -24.10 -2.87 -5.89
N ASP A 478 -24.89 -3.72 -6.54
CA ASP A 478 -25.04 -3.67 -7.99
C ASP A 478 -25.94 -2.49 -8.44
N ALA A 479 -26.13 -2.36 -9.75
CA ALA A 479 -26.96 -1.31 -10.34
C ALA A 479 -28.44 -1.38 -9.90
N GLN A 480 -28.91 -2.53 -9.43
CA GLN A 480 -30.27 -2.75 -8.94
C GLN A 480 -30.38 -2.56 -7.41
N GLY A 481 -29.27 -2.24 -6.73
CA GLY A 481 -29.22 -2.03 -5.29
C GLY A 481 -29.07 -3.33 -4.47
N LYS A 482 -28.80 -4.47 -5.11
CA LYS A 482 -28.51 -5.71 -4.39
C LYS A 482 -27.11 -5.64 -3.78
N LEU A 483 -27.02 -5.95 -2.48
CA LEU A 483 -25.74 -6.02 -1.76
C LEU A 483 -24.85 -7.14 -2.35
N LEU A 484 -23.64 -6.77 -2.74
CA LEU A 484 -22.59 -7.68 -3.22
C LEU A 484 -21.57 -8.00 -2.13
N GLU A 485 -21.23 -6.99 -1.32
CA GLU A 485 -20.25 -7.09 -0.24
C GLU A 485 -20.52 -6.02 0.82
N GLU A 486 -20.24 -6.37 2.06
CA GLU A 486 -20.22 -5.48 3.21
C GLU A 486 -18.99 -5.78 4.06
N HIS A 487 -18.29 -4.73 4.48
CA HIS A 487 -17.15 -4.77 5.40
C HIS A 487 -17.61 -4.29 6.76
N VAL A 488 -18.02 -5.24 7.60
CA VAL A 488 -18.28 -4.97 9.00
C VAL A 488 -16.94 -4.86 9.73
N PRO A 489 -16.68 -3.78 10.50
CA PRO A 489 -15.46 -3.65 11.28
C PRO A 489 -15.27 -4.81 12.27
N GLU A 490 -14.21 -5.60 12.07
CA GLU A 490 -13.84 -6.72 12.94
C GLU A 490 -12.43 -6.53 13.49
N GLY A 491 -12.34 -6.33 14.81
CA GLY A 491 -11.08 -6.11 15.51
C GLY A 491 -10.42 -7.38 16.00
N ARG A 492 -9.09 -7.33 16.16
CA ARG A 492 -8.31 -8.36 16.84
C ARG A 492 -7.71 -7.79 18.11
N GLU A 493 -7.97 -8.43 19.24
CA GLU A 493 -7.25 -8.17 20.48
C GLU A 493 -5.77 -8.48 20.28
N SER A 494 -4.94 -7.44 20.26
CA SER A 494 -3.52 -7.55 19.94
C SER A 494 -2.63 -7.26 21.15
N LEU A 495 -3.09 -6.41 22.07
CA LEU A 495 -2.42 -6.05 23.32
C LEU A 495 -3.42 -6.03 24.48
N ALA A 496 -2.93 -6.25 25.69
CA ALA A 496 -3.70 -5.94 26.90
C ALA A 496 -3.96 -4.42 26.98
N PRO A 497 -5.13 -3.97 27.44
CA PRO A 497 -5.47 -2.55 27.51
C PRO A 497 -4.52 -1.76 28.40
N GLU A 498 -4.00 -2.36 29.48
CA GLU A 498 -3.01 -1.74 30.37
C GLU A 498 -1.68 -1.50 29.63
N THR A 499 -1.21 -2.47 28.86
CA THR A 499 0.01 -2.33 28.04
C THR A 499 -0.18 -1.24 26.98
N ALA A 500 -1.32 -1.23 26.29
CA ALA A 500 -1.65 -0.22 25.31
C ALA A 500 -1.68 1.18 25.93
N TYR A 501 -2.26 1.33 27.13
CA TYR A 501 -2.31 2.60 27.84
C TYR A 501 -0.92 3.04 28.33
N VAL A 502 -0.11 2.15 28.93
CA VAL A 502 1.25 2.48 29.37
C VAL A 502 2.07 3.00 28.20
N ILE A 503 2.04 2.33 27.04
CA ILE A 503 2.75 2.79 25.85
C ILE A 503 2.17 4.10 25.32
N THR A 504 0.85 4.27 25.30
CA THR A 504 0.20 5.54 24.95
C THR A 504 0.68 6.67 25.87
N HIS A 505 0.77 6.44 27.18
CA HIS A 505 1.28 7.40 28.15
C HIS A 505 2.76 7.74 27.91
N MET A 506 3.59 6.75 27.60
CA MET A 506 4.97 6.97 27.20
C MET A 506 5.06 7.86 25.93
N LEU A 507 4.20 7.61 24.95
CA LEU A 507 4.12 8.39 23.70
C LEU A 507 3.50 9.79 23.86
N ARG A 508 2.68 10.03 24.89
CA ARG A 508 2.31 11.40 25.30
C ARG A 508 3.54 12.19 25.71
N GLY A 509 4.46 11.56 26.44
CA GLY A 509 5.75 12.14 26.81
C GLY A 509 6.56 12.64 25.60
N VAL A 510 6.49 11.95 24.46
CA VAL A 510 7.16 12.39 23.21
C VAL A 510 6.66 13.76 22.75
N VAL A 511 5.37 14.03 22.93
CA VAL A 511 4.75 15.33 22.63
C VAL A 511 4.97 16.32 23.77
N GLU A 512 4.92 15.88 25.02
CA GLU A 512 4.99 16.75 26.19
C GLU A 512 6.42 17.22 26.53
N ARG A 513 7.44 16.40 26.25
CA ARG A 513 8.83 16.61 26.70
C ARG A 513 9.87 16.20 25.66
N GLY A 514 9.45 15.46 24.63
CA GLY A 514 10.37 14.84 23.68
C GLY A 514 10.45 15.47 22.29
N THR A 515 10.73 14.61 21.32
CA THR A 515 10.96 14.98 19.90
C THR A 515 9.72 15.51 19.16
N GLY A 516 8.51 15.32 19.67
CA GLY A 516 7.24 15.68 19.05
C GLY A 516 6.62 17.00 19.55
N GLN A 517 7.37 17.81 20.31
CA GLN A 517 6.84 18.95 21.06
C GLN A 517 6.04 19.99 20.27
N ALA A 518 6.31 20.19 18.98
CA ALA A 518 5.53 21.10 18.16
C ALA A 518 4.04 20.70 18.06
N ALA A 519 3.70 19.42 18.29
CA ALA A 519 2.31 18.96 18.34
C ALA A 519 1.51 19.47 19.55
N LYS A 520 2.18 20.00 20.60
CA LYS A 520 1.51 20.70 21.72
C LYS A 520 0.65 21.87 21.26
N ALA A 521 0.95 22.46 20.09
CA ALA A 521 0.18 23.56 19.52
C ALA A 521 -1.31 23.22 19.31
N LEU A 522 -1.68 21.93 19.25
CA LEU A 522 -3.08 21.53 19.21
C LEU A 522 -3.85 21.75 20.52
N GLY A 523 -3.14 21.93 21.64
CA GLY A 523 -3.75 22.25 22.94
C GLY A 523 -4.73 21.19 23.45
N ARG A 524 -4.45 19.90 23.19
CA ARG A 524 -5.24 18.73 23.64
C ARG A 524 -4.36 17.48 23.79
N PRO A 525 -4.83 16.43 24.50
CA PRO A 525 -4.09 15.18 24.65
C PRO A 525 -3.79 14.53 23.29
N VAL A 526 -2.51 14.26 23.04
CA VAL A 526 -1.99 13.59 21.84
C VAL A 526 -0.84 12.69 22.26
N ALA A 527 -0.79 11.49 21.71
CA ALA A 527 0.35 10.59 21.78
C ALA A 527 0.95 10.46 20.39
N ALA A 528 2.28 10.45 20.27
CA ALA A 528 2.91 10.39 18.95
C ALA A 528 4.34 9.87 18.99
N LYS A 529 4.86 9.55 17.80
CA LYS A 529 6.27 9.26 17.59
C LYS A 529 6.79 9.89 16.30
N THR A 530 7.98 10.48 16.40
CA THR A 530 8.78 10.93 15.26
C THR A 530 9.63 9.79 14.70
N GLY A 531 9.83 9.79 13.39
CA GLY A 531 10.78 8.93 12.69
C GLY A 531 11.68 9.75 11.77
N THR A 532 12.98 9.47 11.83
CA THR A 532 13.99 10.09 10.97
C THR A 532 15.03 9.03 10.65
N THR A 533 15.43 8.90 9.39
CA THR A 533 16.56 8.05 8.99
C THR A 533 17.89 8.78 9.19
N ASN A 534 18.99 8.06 9.40
CA ASN A 534 20.30 8.64 9.70
C ASN A 534 20.84 9.55 8.58
N ASP A 535 20.43 9.32 7.33
CA ASP A 535 20.79 10.10 6.15
C ASP A 535 19.80 11.23 5.83
N TYR A 536 18.79 11.43 6.68
CA TYR A 536 17.70 12.41 6.51
C TYR A 536 16.90 12.19 5.23
N SER A 537 16.86 10.97 4.69
CA SER A 537 16.09 10.68 3.48
C SER A 537 14.59 10.54 3.72
N ASN A 538 14.20 10.17 4.94
CA ASN A 538 12.80 10.01 5.31
C ASN A 538 12.49 10.73 6.62
N ALA A 539 11.41 11.52 6.61
CA ALA A 539 10.84 12.19 7.75
C ALA A 539 9.43 11.66 8.00
N TRP A 540 9.19 11.13 9.19
CA TRP A 540 7.92 10.53 9.60
C TRP A 540 7.38 11.19 10.87
N PHE A 541 6.06 11.26 10.96
CA PHE A 541 5.38 11.52 12.22
C PHE A 541 4.06 10.74 12.25
N ILE A 542 3.92 9.87 13.25
CA ILE A 542 2.69 9.11 13.49
C ILE A 542 2.15 9.55 14.84
N GLY A 543 0.99 10.20 14.84
CA GLY A 543 0.35 10.75 16.03
C GLY A 543 -1.11 10.38 16.07
N PHE A 544 -1.65 10.25 17.28
CA PHE A 544 -3.03 9.84 17.49
C PHE A 544 -3.68 10.54 18.68
N THR A 545 -4.99 10.70 18.56
CA THR A 545 -5.94 10.99 19.65
C THR A 545 -6.73 9.71 19.95
N PRO A 546 -7.65 9.70 20.93
CA PRO A 546 -8.52 8.54 21.14
C PRO A 546 -9.36 8.15 19.91
N ARG A 547 -9.64 9.09 18.99
CA ARG A 547 -10.57 8.90 17.85
C ARG A 547 -9.90 8.81 16.49
N LEU A 548 -8.66 9.27 16.34
CA LEU A 548 -7.99 9.34 15.04
C LEU A 548 -6.50 9.03 15.19
N ALA A 549 -6.00 8.10 14.37
CA ALA A 549 -4.57 7.88 14.17
C ALA A 549 -4.16 8.41 12.79
N THR A 550 -3.20 9.32 12.76
CA THR A 550 -2.73 9.97 11.53
C THR A 550 -1.23 9.83 11.38
N GLY A 551 -0.81 9.37 10.20
CA GLY A 551 0.59 9.34 9.81
C GLY A 551 0.91 10.33 8.70
N VAL A 552 2.09 10.92 8.76
CA VAL A 552 2.69 11.74 7.71
C VAL A 552 4.07 11.20 7.38
N TRP A 553 4.36 11.08 6.08
CA TRP A 553 5.70 10.80 5.55
C TRP A 553 6.09 11.88 4.55
N VAL A 554 7.37 12.27 4.56
CA VAL A 554 7.99 13.16 3.56
C VAL A 554 9.35 12.61 3.17
N GLY A 555 9.66 12.64 1.87
CA GLY A 555 10.89 12.10 1.31
C GLY A 555 11.01 12.37 -0.19
N TYR A 556 12.07 11.85 -0.82
CA TYR A 556 12.21 11.82 -2.27
C TYR A 556 11.96 10.41 -2.80
N ASP A 557 11.38 10.30 -4.00
CA ASP A 557 11.16 9.00 -4.63
C ASP A 557 12.45 8.22 -4.86
N ARG A 558 13.47 8.93 -5.35
CA ARG A 558 14.84 8.44 -5.38
C ARG A 558 15.47 8.81 -4.05
N PRO A 559 15.84 7.84 -3.19
CA PRO A 559 16.35 8.13 -1.86
C PRO A 559 17.51 9.12 -1.91
N ARG A 560 17.36 10.23 -1.17
CA ARG A 560 18.39 11.22 -0.93
C ARG A 560 18.00 12.05 0.28
N SER A 561 18.98 12.72 0.86
CA SER A 561 18.78 13.61 2.00
C SER A 561 17.78 14.75 1.68
N LEU A 562 16.89 15.02 2.63
CA LEU A 562 16.04 16.22 2.69
C LEU A 562 16.81 17.48 3.05
N GLY A 563 18.04 17.32 3.56
CA GLY A 563 18.87 18.37 4.11
C GLY A 563 19.23 18.07 5.56
N ARG A 564 20.38 18.61 6.00
CA ARG A 564 20.77 18.55 7.41
C ARG A 564 19.68 19.23 8.25
N ASP A 565 19.28 18.58 9.33
CA ASP A 565 18.23 19.04 10.28
C ASP A 565 16.77 18.98 9.78
N GLU A 566 16.53 18.56 8.52
CA GLU A 566 15.16 18.30 8.00
C GLU A 566 14.65 16.93 8.47
N THR A 567 14.43 16.84 9.79
CA THR A 567 13.96 15.66 10.52
C THR A 567 12.43 15.53 10.50
N GLY A 568 11.90 14.41 11.00
CA GLY A 568 10.46 14.25 11.28
C GLY A 568 9.86 15.43 12.06
N SER A 569 10.58 15.97 13.05
CA SER A 569 10.13 17.09 13.88
C SER A 569 10.00 18.42 13.12
N ARG A 570 10.85 18.67 12.12
CA ARG A 570 10.87 19.93 11.35
C ARG A 570 10.01 19.87 10.08
N VAL A 571 9.82 18.67 9.54
CA VAL A 571 9.13 18.45 8.27
C VAL A 571 7.74 17.87 8.46
N ALA A 572 7.63 16.71 9.10
CA ALA A 572 6.38 15.95 9.18
C ALA A 572 5.44 16.49 10.27
N VAL A 573 5.96 16.92 11.43
CA VAL A 573 5.13 17.45 12.53
C VAL A 573 4.31 18.68 12.11
N PRO A 574 4.87 19.72 11.45
CA PRO A 574 4.07 20.88 11.03
C PRO A 574 2.94 20.53 10.06
N ILE A 575 3.16 19.58 9.13
CA ILE A 575 2.11 19.09 8.22
C ILE A 575 1.01 18.41 9.04
N TRP A 576 1.39 17.53 9.96
CA TRP A 576 0.45 16.82 10.82
C TRP A 576 -0.35 17.79 11.70
N VAL A 577 0.29 18.78 12.32
CA VAL A 577 -0.38 19.78 13.17
C VAL A 577 -1.33 20.64 12.34
N GLY A 578 -0.90 21.12 11.17
CA GLY A 578 -1.74 21.93 10.29
C GLY A 578 -2.97 21.17 9.77
N TYR A 579 -2.84 19.85 9.56
CA TYR A 579 -3.94 18.97 9.20
C TYR A 579 -4.87 18.67 10.39
N MET A 580 -4.32 18.12 11.47
CA MET A 580 -5.10 17.72 12.64
C MET A 580 -5.75 18.90 13.35
N GLY A 581 -5.16 20.10 13.30
CA GLY A 581 -5.79 21.32 13.80
C GLY A 581 -7.09 21.67 13.06
N LYS A 582 -7.13 21.47 11.73
CA LYS A 582 -8.34 21.68 10.92
C LYS A 582 -9.38 20.59 11.16
N VAL A 583 -8.95 19.33 11.24
CA VAL A 583 -9.84 18.18 11.42
C VAL A 583 -10.46 18.14 12.80
N LEU A 584 -9.66 18.42 13.84
CA LEU A 584 -10.13 18.34 15.21
C LEU A 584 -10.92 19.59 15.61
N GLY A 585 -10.65 20.78 15.04
CA GLY A 585 -11.42 22.01 15.25
C GLY A 585 -11.95 22.16 16.68
N ASP A 586 -13.28 22.26 16.80
CA ASP A 586 -14.02 22.39 18.06
C ASP A 586 -14.49 21.05 18.66
N SER A 587 -14.03 19.91 18.12
CA SER A 587 -14.36 18.60 18.70
C SER A 587 -13.92 18.51 20.17
N PRO A 588 -14.59 17.70 21.00
CA PRO A 588 -14.21 17.54 22.40
C PRO A 588 -12.73 17.17 22.58
N LYS A 589 -12.08 17.79 23.57
CA LYS A 589 -10.70 17.46 23.98
C LYS A 589 -10.72 16.25 24.90
N GLU A 590 -10.94 15.07 24.34
CA GLU A 590 -10.95 13.81 25.07
C GLU A 590 -9.53 13.45 25.57
N ASP A 591 -9.45 12.86 26.77
CA ASP A 591 -8.23 12.19 27.24
C ASP A 591 -8.29 10.68 26.90
N PHE A 592 -7.16 10.01 26.97
CA PHE A 592 -7.07 8.56 26.74
C PHE A 592 -7.72 7.80 27.90
N PRO A 593 -8.64 6.85 27.63
CA PRO A 593 -9.27 6.05 28.68
C PRO A 593 -8.23 5.28 29.50
N VAL A 594 -8.28 5.41 30.83
CA VAL A 594 -7.37 4.72 31.76
C VAL A 594 -7.98 3.39 32.19
N PRO A 595 -7.34 2.24 31.92
CA PRO A 595 -7.82 0.94 32.39
C PRO A 595 -7.70 0.79 33.92
N ASP A 596 -8.59 0.00 34.54
CA ASP A 596 -8.67 -0.19 36.01
C ASP A 596 -7.36 -0.65 36.67
N ARG A 597 -6.54 -1.40 35.93
CA ARG A 597 -5.27 -1.94 36.39
C ARG A 597 -4.07 -1.07 36.01
N VAL A 598 -4.28 0.22 35.78
CA VAL A 598 -3.21 1.19 35.60
C VAL A 598 -3.12 2.13 36.79
N VAL A 599 -1.89 2.40 37.23
CA VAL A 599 -1.60 3.46 38.22
C VAL A 599 -0.58 4.44 37.66
N SER A 600 -0.64 5.70 38.09
CA SER A 600 0.33 6.72 37.71
C SER A 600 1.06 7.23 38.94
N MET A 601 2.37 7.41 38.81
CA MET A 601 3.24 7.93 39.88
C MET A 601 4.29 8.88 39.30
N LEU A 602 4.75 9.83 40.12
CA LEU A 602 5.88 10.68 39.78
C LEU A 602 7.17 9.92 40.10
N VAL A 603 7.97 9.67 39.05
CA VAL A 603 9.27 9.02 39.16
C VAL A 603 10.35 10.03 38.82
N ASP A 604 11.36 10.14 39.69
CA ASP A 604 12.50 10.99 39.43
C ASP A 604 13.41 10.39 38.36
N GLU A 605 13.70 11.17 37.33
CA GLU A 605 14.71 10.83 36.32
C GLU A 605 16.11 11.34 36.71
N ASP A 606 16.24 12.00 37.86
CA ASP A 606 17.52 12.41 38.38
C ASP A 606 18.25 11.30 39.17
N PRO A 607 19.51 10.98 38.82
CA PRO A 607 20.26 9.95 39.51
C PRO A 607 20.77 10.38 40.90
N SER A 608 20.76 11.68 41.23
CA SER A 608 21.21 12.20 42.53
C SER A 608 20.31 11.74 43.69
N GLY A 609 19.04 11.49 43.39
CA GLY A 609 18.05 11.07 44.37
C GLY A 609 17.36 12.18 45.14
N GLU A 610 17.60 13.42 44.78
CA GLU A 610 16.72 14.54 45.11
C GLU A 610 15.68 14.66 44.00
N CYS A 611 14.38 14.75 44.34
CA CYS A 611 13.25 14.83 43.40
C CYS A 611 13.29 16.10 42.51
N LEU A 612 14.31 16.21 41.66
CA LEU A 612 14.67 17.36 40.86
C LEU A 612 14.01 17.30 39.49
N ARG A 613 13.79 16.08 38.95
CA ARG A 613 13.15 15.86 37.65
C ARG A 613 12.06 14.80 37.74
N PRO A 614 10.98 15.04 38.52
CA PRO A 614 9.86 14.10 38.60
C PRO A 614 9.07 14.11 37.29
N VAL A 615 8.93 12.94 36.68
CA VAL A 615 8.15 12.70 35.46
C VAL A 615 6.97 11.78 35.80
N PRO A 616 5.73 12.12 35.39
CA PRO A 616 4.62 11.19 35.53
C PRO A 616 4.87 9.96 34.67
N MET A 617 4.75 8.78 35.26
CA MET A 617 4.87 7.49 34.59
C MET A 617 3.67 6.61 34.94
N ALA A 618 3.13 5.90 33.95
CA ALA A 618 2.03 4.96 34.12
C ALA A 618 2.57 3.52 34.22
N PHE A 619 1.99 2.71 35.11
CA PHE A 619 2.40 1.33 35.36
C PHE A 619 1.20 0.41 35.33
N VAL A 620 1.43 -0.84 34.95
CA VAL A 620 0.49 -1.91 35.25
C VAL A 620 0.50 -2.12 36.77
N LYS A 621 -0.67 -2.19 37.39
CA LYS A 621 -0.80 -2.32 38.85
C LYS A 621 -0.03 -3.56 39.35
N GLY A 622 0.86 -3.35 40.32
CA GLY A 622 1.77 -4.36 40.85
C GLY A 622 3.17 -4.38 40.20
N THR A 623 3.43 -3.54 39.19
CA THR A 623 4.75 -3.38 38.55
C THR A 623 5.37 -2.01 38.81
N GLU A 624 4.85 -1.25 39.77
CA GLU A 624 5.35 0.07 40.13
C GLU A 624 6.82 -0.02 40.58
N SER A 625 7.67 0.83 40.02
CA SER A 625 9.11 0.83 40.31
C SER A 625 9.71 2.20 40.07
N GLY A 626 10.87 2.46 40.66
CA GLY A 626 11.55 3.76 40.58
C GLY A 626 11.46 4.56 41.88
N VAL A 627 12.15 5.70 41.90
CA VAL A 627 12.19 6.61 43.05
C VAL A 627 10.94 7.48 43.05
N VAL A 628 10.04 7.25 44.00
CA VAL A 628 8.75 7.95 44.07
C VAL A 628 8.92 9.35 44.66
N CYS A 629 8.38 10.34 43.96
CA CYS A 629 8.37 11.73 44.42
C CYS A 629 6.96 12.17 44.78
N ASN A 630 6.83 12.85 45.92
CA ASN A 630 5.56 13.49 46.30
C ASN A 630 5.34 14.81 45.54
N ALA A 631 6.40 15.60 45.33
CA ALA A 631 6.41 16.84 44.56
C ALA A 631 7.85 17.23 44.17
N VAL A 632 8.00 18.18 43.23
CA VAL A 632 9.28 18.77 42.84
C VAL A 632 9.94 19.42 44.07
N GLY A 633 11.21 19.10 44.33
CA GLY A 633 11.99 19.71 45.42
C GLY A 633 11.65 19.22 46.84
N GLN A 634 10.82 18.17 46.97
CA GLN A 634 10.59 17.51 48.26
C GLN A 634 11.52 16.29 48.47
N PRO A 635 11.79 15.90 49.73
CA PRO A 635 12.45 14.63 50.02
C PRO A 635 11.67 13.45 49.43
N ARG A 636 12.38 12.39 49.03
CA ARG A 636 11.79 11.15 48.51
C ARG A 636 10.65 10.66 49.40
N ALA A 637 9.58 10.15 48.79
CA ALA A 637 8.60 9.39 49.56
C ALA A 637 9.30 8.17 50.16
N GLN A 638 9.18 7.96 51.48
CA GLN A 638 9.66 6.72 52.08
C GLN A 638 8.90 5.55 51.43
N PRO A 639 9.57 4.47 51.00
CA PRO A 639 8.86 3.30 50.51
C PRO A 639 7.89 2.86 51.59
N ALA A 640 6.61 2.75 51.24
CA ALA A 640 5.63 2.14 52.12
C ALA A 640 6.17 0.76 52.52
N THR A 641 6.38 0.56 53.82
CA THR A 641 6.81 -0.73 54.36
C THR A 641 5.79 -1.76 53.88
N PRO A 642 6.19 -2.86 53.22
CA PRO A 642 5.23 -3.90 52.91
C PRO A 642 4.61 -4.37 54.23
N ALA A 643 3.28 -4.40 54.30
CA ALA A 643 2.58 -4.97 55.45
C ALA A 643 3.13 -6.39 55.70
N PRO A 644 3.40 -6.79 56.96
CA PRO A 644 3.91 -8.11 57.24
C PRO A 644 2.92 -9.15 56.70
N THR A 645 3.42 -10.04 55.86
CA THR A 645 2.68 -11.22 55.39
C THR A 645 2.17 -11.99 56.61
N PRO A 646 0.90 -12.42 56.68
CA PRO A 646 0.44 -13.30 57.74
C PRO A 646 1.31 -14.56 57.72
N SER A 647 1.98 -14.85 58.82
CA SER A 647 2.76 -16.06 59.02
C SER A 647 1.88 -17.28 58.78
N GLN A 648 2.22 -18.07 57.75
CA GLN A 648 1.63 -19.39 57.59
C GLN A 648 2.11 -20.31 58.73
N PRO A 649 1.24 -21.18 59.27
CA PRO A 649 1.63 -22.16 60.28
C PRO A 649 2.61 -23.17 59.70
N SER A 650 3.67 -23.46 60.45
CA SER A 650 4.64 -24.51 60.16
C SER A 650 3.99 -25.90 60.17
N THR A 651 3.93 -26.55 59.01
CA THR A 651 3.65 -27.99 58.90
C THR A 651 4.93 -28.82 59.06
N PRO A 652 4.86 -29.98 59.74
CA PRO A 652 6.04 -30.77 60.11
C PRO A 652 6.59 -31.59 58.93
N THR A 653 7.88 -31.88 59.02
CA THR A 653 8.71 -32.67 58.10
C THR A 653 8.14 -34.08 57.88
N PRO A 654 8.02 -34.59 56.63
CA PRO A 654 7.64 -35.97 56.39
C PRO A 654 8.87 -36.89 56.41
N THR A 655 8.70 -38.01 57.11
CA THR A 655 9.61 -39.14 57.22
C THR A 655 9.76 -39.88 55.88
N LEU A 656 10.98 -40.38 55.61
CA LEU A 656 11.35 -41.16 54.43
C LEU A 656 10.59 -42.50 54.34
N THR A 657 10.08 -42.82 53.15
CA THR A 657 9.70 -44.18 52.72
C THR A 657 10.30 -44.51 51.34
N PRO A 658 10.62 -45.78 51.06
CA PRO A 658 11.56 -46.17 50.00
C PRO A 658 10.95 -46.18 48.58
N ALA A 659 11.86 -46.07 47.59
CA ALA A 659 11.57 -45.88 46.16
C ALA A 659 10.85 -47.08 45.48
N PRO A 660 10.00 -46.84 44.47
CA PRO A 660 9.46 -47.89 43.61
C PRO A 660 10.36 -48.22 42.41
N VAL A 661 10.28 -49.50 42.00
CA VAL A 661 10.98 -50.20 40.90
C VAL A 661 10.57 -49.66 39.51
N PRO A 662 11.44 -49.66 38.47
CA PRO A 662 11.10 -49.10 37.17
C PRO A 662 10.23 -50.03 36.32
N ALA A 663 9.29 -49.43 35.57
CA ALA A 663 8.40 -50.09 34.61
C ALA A 663 9.11 -50.38 33.26
N PRO A 664 8.66 -51.40 32.49
CA PRO A 664 9.33 -51.82 31.26
C PRO A 664 9.01 -50.91 30.06
N ALA A 665 9.97 -50.83 29.13
CA ALA A 665 9.93 -49.98 27.95
C ALA A 665 8.87 -50.43 26.90
N PRO A 666 8.28 -49.49 26.13
CA PRO A 666 7.27 -49.80 25.13
C PRO A 666 7.85 -50.41 23.84
N PHE A 667 7.10 -51.35 23.29
CA PHE A 667 7.37 -52.15 22.09
C PHE A 667 7.21 -51.31 20.80
N VAL A 668 8.18 -51.41 19.88
CA VAL A 668 8.17 -50.75 18.57
C VAL A 668 7.91 -51.81 17.48
N PRO A 669 6.91 -51.65 16.59
CA PRO A 669 6.67 -52.59 15.50
C PRO A 669 7.64 -52.37 14.32
N PRO A 670 8.03 -53.42 13.57
CA PRO A 670 9.01 -53.31 12.50
C PRO A 670 8.41 -52.71 11.21
N GLY A 671 9.17 -51.85 10.55
CA GLY A 671 8.85 -51.30 9.23
C GLY A 671 9.15 -52.28 8.07
N PRO A 672 8.68 -51.98 6.85
CA PRO A 672 8.74 -52.92 5.73
C PRO A 672 10.13 -53.03 5.09
N VAL A 673 10.46 -54.25 4.68
CA VAL A 673 11.73 -54.69 4.06
C VAL A 673 11.81 -54.25 2.59
N PRO A 674 12.95 -53.75 2.07
CA PRO A 674 13.15 -53.49 0.65
C PRO A 674 13.56 -54.76 -0.12
N GLN A 675 12.97 -54.96 -1.30
CA GLN A 675 13.34 -56.02 -2.23
C GLN A 675 14.69 -55.71 -2.91
N SER A 676 15.56 -56.71 -2.95
CA SER A 676 16.85 -56.76 -3.63
C SER A 676 16.71 -56.95 -5.15
N GLN A 677 17.51 -56.22 -5.93
CA GLN A 677 18.01 -56.72 -7.22
C GLN A 677 19.49 -56.37 -7.40
N THR A 678 20.27 -57.44 -7.57
CA THR A 678 21.67 -57.61 -8.01
C THR A 678 21.79 -57.42 -9.54
N PRO A 679 22.98 -57.52 -10.20
CA PRO A 679 24.28 -58.10 -9.78
C PRO A 679 25.32 -57.11 -9.26
#